data_AF-A0A960K614-F1
#
_entry.id   AF-A0A960K614-F1
#
_cell.length_a   1.000
_cell.length_b   1.000
_cell.length_c   1.000
_cell.angle_alpha   90.00
_cell.angle_beta   90.00
_cell.angle_gamma   90.00
#
_symmetry.space_group_name_H-M   'P 1'
#
loop_
_entity.id
_entity.type
_entity.pdbx_description
1 polymer ?
#
loop_
_entity_poly.entity_id
_entity_poly.type
_entity_poly.pdbx_seq_one_letter_code
_entity_poly.pdbx_strand_id
1 'polypeptide(L)'
;MSLKETFQEIDRLVSEQKFEAASELAARARAKARELGDEEAWTRALVQEVQLRIGLHGYETAVRFLREEPWPEGGQWRLVLELFYARSLTTYLQAYSWEIGQRERVDTGGELDLKAWSREQIFEEAMAAYARVWSGREGWGQQSLGVLSEYFEANNYPANIRGTLRDAVTYLWQEALEDRSQWTPEEDEGVYRLSLAGILGGEATEDPADAASHPLLRIAAVLGDLAAWHEAGERPEAAFEARLVLLRVLGGSFSDAEDQKLLRRDLEARLDRLGSRFPWWSAGMAALAEGIRQQDGPDALVDALAVARKGQERHPGTIGGERCRSIAESILLPQYSLQSMISDGPQRRSLAVDHKNLERLFFRAYRVDLARRIEAARDYNLLPAYQEVDSLVDHRKPEATWSVDLPPTADHRDHRTYVTPPEGALATPGLYVVVASAREDFRPESNMRVAANLLITSMAVLTSQQQDGLEVTVLEGASGEALPGVEVVLYRYDWQKGHRPAARRSTGEDGRVHFGYEPGGRSRYFLLARRGEDLALSSRQLSLFERSGPSERQASLVYTDRSIYRPLQEVLWKVVAYRAAAEGGRFETLSGRSLEVSLVDPNGQVVETAKSETNGFGSASGRFQIPTGRLLGNWQVRSSLPGQAQVRVEEYKRPT
;
A
#
# COMPACT_ATOMS: atom_id res chain seq x y z
N MET A 1 44.11 27.19 6.41
CA MET A 1 42.83 26.99 7.12
C MET A 1 43.06 26.10 8.33
N SER A 2 42.55 26.52 9.49
CA SER A 2 42.36 25.65 10.66
C SER A 2 41.36 24.53 10.32
N LEU A 3 41.36 23.41 11.05
CA LEU A 3 40.38 22.34 10.83
C LEU A 3 38.94 22.85 10.95
N LYS A 4 38.69 23.76 11.89
CA LYS A 4 37.40 24.42 12.08
C LYS A 4 36.93 25.21 10.85
N GLU A 5 37.81 26.02 10.27
CA GLU A 5 37.51 26.75 9.02
C GLU A 5 37.29 25.79 7.85
N THR A 6 38.03 24.67 7.80
CA THR A 6 37.86 23.65 6.78
C THR A 6 36.48 22.99 6.87
N PHE A 7 36.00 22.63 8.06
CA PHE A 7 34.67 22.04 8.22
C PHE A 7 33.53 23.02 7.90
N GLN A 8 33.66 24.29 8.27
CA GLN A 8 32.67 25.31 7.90
C GLN A 8 32.57 25.48 6.38
N GLU A 9 33.70 25.39 5.68
CA GLU A 9 33.73 25.44 4.22
C GLU A 9 33.12 24.17 3.59
N ILE A 10 33.33 22.99 4.18
CA ILE A 10 32.65 21.75 3.77
C ILE A 10 31.13 21.92 3.90
N ASP A 11 30.64 22.39 5.05
CA ASP A 11 29.21 22.59 5.30
C ASP A 11 28.60 23.59 4.30
N ARG A 12 29.35 24.66 3.97
CA ARG A 12 28.96 25.62 2.92
C ARG A 12 28.86 24.95 1.55
N LEU A 13 29.88 24.18 1.14
CA LEU A 13 29.89 23.48 -0.14
C LEU A 13 28.74 22.46 -0.24
N VAL A 14 28.43 21.74 0.84
CA VAL A 14 27.26 20.85 0.92
C VAL A 14 25.95 21.61 0.71
N SER A 15 25.78 22.76 1.38
CA SER A 15 24.58 23.60 1.21
C SER A 15 24.43 24.16 -0.22
N GLU A 16 25.54 24.32 -0.93
CA GLU A 16 25.60 24.74 -2.34
C GLU A 16 25.52 23.57 -3.33
N GLN A 17 25.30 22.34 -2.85
CA GLN A 17 25.26 21.10 -3.64
C GLN A 17 26.56 20.80 -4.41
N LYS A 18 27.70 21.28 -3.92
CA LYS A 18 29.03 21.06 -4.51
C LYS A 18 29.72 19.86 -3.86
N PHE A 19 29.12 18.68 -4.00
CA PHE A 19 29.49 17.47 -3.26
C PHE A 19 30.90 16.95 -3.57
N GLU A 20 31.37 17.04 -4.82
CA GLU A 20 32.72 16.62 -5.18
C GLU A 20 33.79 17.51 -4.52
N ALA A 21 33.59 18.83 -4.55
CA ALA A 21 34.49 19.78 -3.92
C ALA A 21 34.50 19.62 -2.39
N ALA A 22 33.33 19.38 -1.80
CA ALA A 22 33.20 19.05 -0.38
C ALA A 22 33.94 17.75 -0.04
N SER A 23 33.86 16.73 -0.90
CA SER A 23 34.51 15.43 -0.69
C SER A 23 36.04 15.53 -0.73
N GLU A 24 36.61 16.29 -1.66
CA GLU A 24 38.05 16.53 -1.69
C GLU A 24 38.54 17.26 -0.43
N LEU A 25 37.75 18.22 0.06
CA LEU A 25 38.09 19.00 1.24
C LEU A 25 37.97 18.17 2.52
N ALA A 26 36.96 17.30 2.61
CA ALA A 26 36.78 16.34 3.71
C ALA A 26 37.97 15.35 3.79
N ALA A 27 38.43 14.82 2.66
CA ALA A 27 39.62 13.94 2.62
C ALA A 27 40.90 14.65 3.12
N ARG A 28 41.08 15.93 2.77
CA ARG A 28 42.20 16.74 3.29
C ARG A 28 42.06 17.01 4.79
N ALA A 29 40.84 17.28 5.26
CA ALA A 29 40.55 17.47 6.68
C ALA A 29 40.88 16.20 7.48
N ARG A 30 40.50 15.02 6.97
CA ARG A 30 40.79 13.72 7.56
C ARG A 30 42.29 13.46 7.73
N ALA A 31 43.06 13.63 6.65
CA ALA A 31 44.51 13.42 6.69
C ALA A 31 45.18 14.34 7.73
N LYS A 32 44.80 15.62 7.74
CA LYS A 32 45.30 16.62 8.69
C LYS A 32 44.88 16.32 10.13
N ALA A 33 43.64 15.90 10.37
CA ALA A 33 43.16 15.54 11.70
C ALA A 33 43.93 14.33 12.26
N ARG A 34 44.19 13.33 11.41
CA ARG A 34 45.02 12.16 11.75
C ARG A 34 46.46 12.54 12.09
N GLU A 35 47.08 13.44 11.32
CA GLU A 35 48.43 13.94 11.62
C GLU A 35 48.50 14.69 12.96
N LEU A 36 47.42 15.39 13.32
CA LEU A 36 47.34 16.16 14.57
C LEU A 36 46.92 15.31 15.79
N GLY A 37 46.53 14.05 15.58
CA GLY A 37 45.96 13.21 16.64
C GLY A 37 44.61 13.71 17.16
N ASP A 38 43.91 14.52 16.37
CA ASP A 38 42.60 15.09 16.71
C ASP A 38 41.51 14.09 16.34
N GLU A 39 41.17 13.19 17.27
CA GLU A 39 40.20 12.11 17.03
C GLU A 39 38.78 12.62 16.72
N GLU A 40 38.38 13.76 17.30
CA GLU A 40 37.07 14.37 17.04
C GLU A 40 36.97 14.85 15.58
N ALA A 41 37.95 15.64 15.15
CA ALA A 41 38.02 16.10 13.76
C ALA A 41 38.20 14.94 12.79
N TRP A 42 38.90 13.88 13.19
CA TRP A 42 39.08 12.69 12.36
C TRP A 42 37.75 11.96 12.15
N THR A 43 36.99 11.70 13.22
CA THR A 43 35.65 11.10 13.12
C THR A 43 34.71 11.96 12.30
N ARG A 44 34.71 13.28 12.50
CA ARG A 44 33.88 14.21 11.71
C ARG A 44 34.17 14.07 10.22
N ALA A 45 35.44 14.07 9.84
CA ALA A 45 35.83 13.96 8.44
C ALA A 45 35.45 12.59 7.83
N LEU A 46 35.61 11.49 8.58
CA LEU A 46 35.17 10.16 8.13
C LEU A 46 33.66 10.10 7.89
N VAL A 47 32.87 10.62 8.82
CA VAL A 47 31.40 10.66 8.70
C VAL A 47 30.98 11.52 7.51
N GLN A 48 31.57 12.70 7.33
CA GLN A 48 31.26 13.57 6.20
C GLN A 48 31.61 12.93 4.85
N GLU A 49 32.77 12.26 4.73
CA GLU A 49 33.12 11.55 3.51
C GLU A 49 32.10 10.44 3.17
N VAL A 50 31.62 9.69 4.17
CA VAL A 50 30.58 8.67 3.98
C VAL A 50 29.27 9.29 3.50
N GLN A 51 28.81 10.35 4.16
CA GLN A 51 27.59 11.06 3.79
C GLN A 51 27.66 11.63 2.37
N LEU A 52 28.80 12.22 1.99
CA LEU A 52 29.04 12.76 0.66
C LEU A 52 29.04 11.67 -0.43
N ARG A 53 29.67 10.52 -0.16
CA ARG A 53 29.66 9.37 -1.07
C ARG A 53 28.24 8.84 -1.27
N ILE A 54 27.46 8.70 -0.19
CA ILE A 54 26.05 8.30 -0.24
C ILE A 54 25.22 9.33 -1.03
N GLY A 55 25.43 10.63 -0.80
CA GLY A 55 24.77 11.71 -1.54
C GLY A 55 25.05 11.71 -3.04
N LEU A 56 26.21 11.19 -3.45
CA LEU A 56 26.60 10.96 -4.85
C LEU A 56 26.22 9.55 -5.37
N HIS A 57 25.31 8.85 -4.68
CA HIS A 57 24.87 7.48 -5.00
C HIS A 57 25.97 6.41 -4.97
N GLY A 58 27.10 6.70 -4.32
CA GLY A 58 28.20 5.76 -4.10
C GLY A 58 28.02 4.93 -2.83
N TYR A 59 26.91 4.18 -2.69
CA TYR A 59 26.63 3.47 -1.43
C TYR A 59 27.64 2.35 -1.14
N GLU A 60 28.02 1.55 -2.15
CA GLU A 60 29.06 0.52 -1.99
C GLU A 60 30.41 1.14 -1.60
N THR A 61 30.79 2.22 -2.28
CA THR A 61 32.08 2.88 -2.05
C THR A 61 32.12 3.59 -0.70
N ALA A 62 30.98 4.03 -0.16
CA ALA A 62 30.86 4.55 1.19
C ALA A 62 31.13 3.48 2.25
N VAL A 63 30.48 2.30 2.13
CA VAL A 63 30.70 1.17 3.04
C VAL A 63 32.15 0.69 2.96
N ARG A 64 32.66 0.48 1.74
CA ARG A 64 34.03 0.03 1.54
C ARG A 64 35.05 1.01 2.12
N PHE A 65 34.87 2.31 1.85
CA PHE A 65 35.70 3.36 2.41
C PHE A 65 35.74 3.30 3.94
N LEU A 66 34.58 3.24 4.59
CA LEU A 66 34.53 3.24 6.05
C LEU A 66 35.11 1.94 6.64
N ARG A 67 34.94 0.79 5.96
CA ARG A 67 35.52 -0.50 6.37
C ARG A 67 37.05 -0.52 6.27
N GLU A 68 37.62 0.08 5.22
CA GLU A 68 39.06 -0.01 4.91
C GLU A 68 39.90 1.07 5.61
N GLU A 69 39.32 2.23 5.90
CA GLU A 69 40.04 3.32 6.57
C GLU A 69 40.27 3.02 8.05
N PRO A 70 41.45 3.36 8.61
CA PRO A 70 41.69 3.24 10.04
C PRO A 70 40.78 4.21 10.80
N TRP A 71 40.39 3.81 12.01
CA TRP A 71 39.53 4.58 12.90
C TRP A 71 40.31 5.07 14.13
N PRO A 72 39.89 6.19 14.75
CA PRO A 72 40.36 6.59 16.07
C PRO A 72 40.09 5.51 17.13
N GLU A 73 40.94 5.46 18.16
CA GLU A 73 40.86 4.45 19.22
C GLU A 73 39.92 4.89 20.35
N GLY A 74 39.66 6.20 20.50
CA GLY A 74 38.75 6.74 21.50
C GLY A 74 37.34 6.12 21.44
N GLY A 75 36.87 5.61 22.58
CA GLY A 75 35.64 4.80 22.65
C GLY A 75 34.37 5.48 22.13
N GLN A 76 34.18 6.77 22.41
CA GLN A 76 33.02 7.54 21.92
C GLN A 76 33.06 7.79 20.41
N TRP A 77 34.26 7.92 19.85
CA TRP A 77 34.48 8.12 18.41
C TRP A 77 34.27 6.82 17.64
N ARG A 78 34.75 5.71 18.21
CA ARG A 78 34.50 4.38 17.68
C ARG A 78 33.02 4.02 17.70
N LEU A 79 32.30 4.40 18.77
CA LEU A 79 30.84 4.25 18.83
C LEU A 79 30.14 4.95 17.65
N VAL A 80 30.50 6.21 17.34
CA VAL A 80 29.90 6.94 16.22
C VAL A 80 30.17 6.21 14.91
N LEU A 81 31.42 5.81 14.67
CA LEU A 81 31.82 5.18 13.42
C LEU A 81 31.19 3.80 13.23
N GLU A 82 31.06 2.99 14.28
CA GLU A 82 30.35 1.69 14.21
C GLU A 82 28.86 1.87 13.89
N LEU A 83 28.19 2.86 14.50
CA LEU A 83 26.78 3.13 14.19
C LEU A 83 26.59 3.66 12.76
N PHE A 84 27.48 4.54 12.29
CA PHE A 84 27.50 4.99 10.90
C PHE A 84 27.81 3.85 9.93
N TYR A 85 28.70 2.92 10.31
CA TYR A 85 29.02 1.75 9.52
C TYR A 85 27.83 0.80 9.39
N ALA A 86 27.18 0.46 10.51
CA ALA A 86 25.95 -0.33 10.53
C ALA A 86 24.87 0.30 9.64
N ARG A 87 24.65 1.61 9.80
CA ARG A 87 23.69 2.35 8.97
C ARG A 87 24.07 2.32 7.49
N SER A 88 25.34 2.53 7.15
CA SER A 88 25.82 2.52 5.77
C SER A 88 25.60 1.16 5.11
N LEU A 89 25.83 0.06 5.84
CA LEU A 89 25.55 -1.31 5.37
C LEU A 89 24.06 -1.50 5.07
N THR A 90 23.17 -1.10 5.98
CA THR A 90 21.72 -1.20 5.75
C THR A 90 21.23 -0.31 4.61
N THR A 91 21.79 0.90 4.46
CA THR A 91 21.47 1.78 3.33
C THR A 91 21.97 1.18 2.00
N TYR A 92 23.14 0.55 2.00
CA TYR A 92 23.65 -0.19 0.83
C TYR A 92 22.72 -1.35 0.45
N LEU A 93 22.27 -2.15 1.43
CA LEU A 93 21.28 -3.22 1.22
C LEU A 93 19.99 -2.70 0.58
N GLN A 94 19.46 -1.59 1.08
CA GLN A 94 18.22 -1.00 0.57
C GLN A 94 18.39 -0.45 -0.86
N ALA A 95 19.48 0.29 -1.09
CA ALA A 95 19.74 0.94 -2.38
C ALA A 95 20.01 -0.05 -3.53
N TYR A 96 20.69 -1.16 -3.25
CA TYR A 96 21.04 -2.21 -4.23
C TYR A 96 20.37 -3.55 -3.94
N SER A 97 19.16 -3.51 -3.37
CA SER A 97 18.44 -4.72 -2.92
C SER A 97 18.23 -5.75 -4.02
N TRP A 98 18.03 -5.32 -5.27
CA TRP A 98 17.85 -6.21 -6.40
C TRP A 98 19.16 -6.94 -6.76
N GLU A 99 20.26 -6.22 -6.94
CA GLU A 99 21.57 -6.79 -7.28
C GLU A 99 22.12 -7.67 -6.16
N ILE A 100 21.99 -7.22 -4.91
CA ILE A 100 22.44 -7.96 -3.73
C ILE A 100 21.60 -9.21 -3.52
N GLY A 101 20.29 -9.15 -3.79
CA GLY A 101 19.39 -10.30 -3.71
C GLY A 101 19.69 -11.43 -4.70
N GLN A 102 20.54 -11.19 -5.72
CA GLN A 102 21.03 -12.24 -6.62
C GLN A 102 22.32 -12.93 -6.13
N ARG A 103 22.92 -12.45 -5.04
CA ARG A 103 24.20 -12.97 -4.53
C ARG A 103 23.96 -14.15 -3.59
N GLU A 104 24.68 -15.24 -3.82
CA GLU A 104 24.68 -16.39 -2.91
C GLU A 104 25.77 -16.22 -1.83
N ARG A 105 25.51 -16.75 -0.63
CA ARG A 105 26.49 -16.77 0.46
C ARG A 105 27.75 -17.51 0.01
N VAL A 106 28.91 -16.89 0.25
CA VAL A 106 30.23 -17.49 0.01
C VAL A 106 30.95 -17.62 1.34
N ASP A 107 31.12 -18.85 1.82
CA ASP A 107 31.91 -19.14 3.03
C ASP A 107 33.35 -19.46 2.61
N THR A 108 34.24 -18.48 2.72
CA THR A 108 35.69 -18.67 2.51
C THR A 108 36.47 -18.34 3.77
N GLY A 109 37.53 -19.08 4.06
CA GLY A 109 38.43 -18.79 5.20
C GLY A 109 39.34 -17.56 5.02
N GLY A 110 39.11 -16.72 4.01
CA GLY A 110 39.87 -15.51 3.71
C GLY A 110 38.97 -14.27 3.59
N GLU A 111 39.57 -13.08 3.55
CA GLU A 111 38.83 -11.82 3.48
C GLU A 111 38.09 -11.66 2.15
N LEU A 112 36.76 -11.52 2.20
CA LEU A 112 35.89 -11.33 1.04
C LEU A 112 35.70 -9.84 0.73
N ASP A 113 35.79 -9.50 -0.56
CA ASP A 113 35.39 -8.19 -1.08
C ASP A 113 33.89 -7.97 -0.85
N LEU A 114 33.50 -6.74 -0.48
CA LEU A 114 32.11 -6.37 -0.21
C LEU A 114 31.15 -6.70 -1.38
N LYS A 115 31.63 -6.69 -2.63
CA LYS A 115 30.82 -7.07 -3.80
C LYS A 115 30.43 -8.55 -3.81
N ALA A 116 31.20 -9.39 -3.12
CA ALA A 116 30.93 -10.82 -3.01
C ALA A 116 30.02 -11.15 -1.82
N TRP A 117 29.75 -10.20 -0.92
CA TRP A 117 28.90 -10.45 0.24
C TRP A 117 27.45 -10.64 -0.18
N SER A 118 26.82 -11.69 0.34
CA SER A 118 25.37 -11.90 0.22
C SER A 118 24.58 -10.91 1.06
N ARG A 119 23.26 -10.89 0.87
CA ARG A 119 22.36 -10.07 1.68
C ARG A 119 22.52 -10.37 3.16
N GLU A 120 22.56 -11.65 3.51
CA GLU A 120 22.70 -12.14 4.87
C GLU A 120 24.03 -11.70 5.47
N GLN A 121 25.15 -11.82 4.72
CA GLN A 121 26.46 -11.39 5.21
C GLN A 121 26.54 -9.89 5.49
N ILE A 122 25.94 -9.05 4.64
CA ILE A 122 25.91 -7.60 4.85
C ILE A 122 25.04 -7.25 6.07
N PHE A 123 23.90 -7.92 6.23
CA PHE A 123 23.01 -7.70 7.37
C PHE A 123 23.64 -8.22 8.68
N GLU A 124 24.27 -9.39 8.67
CA GLU A 124 25.03 -9.97 9.78
C GLU A 124 26.13 -9.01 10.25
N GLU A 125 26.90 -8.41 9.34
CA GLU A 125 27.91 -7.41 9.72
C GLU A 125 27.29 -6.13 10.29
N ALA A 126 26.16 -5.67 9.75
CA ALA A 126 25.45 -4.53 10.31
C ALA A 126 25.00 -4.81 11.75
N MET A 127 24.45 -6.01 12.00
CA MET A 127 24.08 -6.46 13.35
C MET A 127 25.30 -6.61 14.26
N ALA A 128 26.43 -7.10 13.75
CA ALA A 128 27.67 -7.21 14.49
C ALA A 128 28.21 -5.85 14.92
N ALA A 129 28.13 -4.83 14.05
CA ALA A 129 28.50 -3.46 14.38
C ALA A 129 27.63 -2.89 15.52
N TYR A 130 26.31 -3.06 15.46
CA TYR A 130 25.43 -2.69 16.59
C TYR A 130 25.77 -3.46 17.88
N ALA A 131 26.03 -4.77 17.78
CA ALA A 131 26.40 -5.61 18.92
C ALA A 131 27.72 -5.15 19.57
N ARG A 132 28.74 -4.79 18.78
CA ARG A 132 30.01 -4.22 19.27
C ARG A 132 29.78 -2.96 20.08
N VAL A 133 28.94 -2.05 19.58
CA VAL A 133 28.60 -0.82 20.32
C VAL A 133 27.81 -1.15 21.58
N TRP A 134 26.80 -2.00 21.49
CA TRP A 134 25.95 -2.35 22.63
C TRP A 134 26.69 -3.14 23.73
N SER A 135 27.77 -3.86 23.39
CA SER A 135 28.63 -4.51 24.39
C SER A 135 29.21 -3.54 25.42
N GLY A 136 29.40 -2.26 25.04
CA GLY A 136 29.86 -1.18 25.91
C GLY A 136 28.76 -0.47 26.72
N ARG A 137 27.51 -0.93 26.67
CA ARG A 137 26.31 -0.26 27.23
C ARG A 137 26.39 0.21 28.68
N GLU A 138 27.17 -0.47 29.52
CA GLU A 138 27.39 -0.06 30.91
C GLU A 138 28.07 1.31 31.00
N GLY A 139 28.94 1.64 30.04
CA GLY A 139 29.62 2.95 29.97
C GLY A 139 28.76 4.06 29.35
N TRP A 140 27.78 3.73 28.51
CA TRP A 140 27.01 4.71 27.74
C TRP A 140 25.97 5.48 28.57
N GLY A 141 25.53 4.93 29.70
CA GLY A 141 24.53 5.58 30.57
C GLY A 141 25.03 6.86 31.24
N GLN A 142 26.34 7.03 31.41
CA GLN A 142 26.97 8.17 32.09
C GLN A 142 27.60 9.19 31.12
N GLN A 143 27.68 8.87 29.83
CA GLN A 143 28.26 9.78 28.84
C GLN A 143 27.29 10.91 28.47
N SER A 144 27.80 12.14 28.46
CA SER A 144 27.04 13.29 27.97
C SER A 144 26.85 13.18 26.46
N LEU A 145 25.65 13.46 25.97
CA LEU A 145 25.36 13.58 24.54
C LEU A 145 26.12 14.74 23.86
N GLY A 146 26.75 15.64 24.63
CA GLY A 146 27.49 16.84 24.23
C GLY A 146 28.04 16.84 22.79
N VAL A 147 29.29 16.42 22.58
CA VAL A 147 29.93 16.46 21.25
C VAL A 147 29.31 15.44 20.27
N LEU A 148 28.61 14.43 20.80
CA LEU A 148 27.95 13.40 19.98
C LEU A 148 26.70 13.94 19.28
N SER A 149 26.06 15.01 19.78
CA SER A 149 24.83 15.56 19.19
C SER A 149 25.00 16.06 17.76
N GLU A 150 26.23 16.28 17.30
CA GLU A 150 26.51 16.59 15.89
C GLU A 150 26.22 15.41 14.95
N TYR A 151 26.27 14.18 15.46
CA TYR A 151 26.16 12.95 14.68
C TYR A 151 24.79 12.26 14.79
N PHE A 152 23.98 12.67 15.76
CA PHE A 152 22.66 12.09 16.03
C PHE A 152 21.56 13.11 15.80
N GLU A 153 20.53 12.71 15.06
CA GLU A 153 19.27 13.46 15.06
C GLU A 153 18.54 13.17 16.38
N ALA A 154 18.28 14.22 17.15
CA ALA A 154 17.60 14.08 18.43
C ALA A 154 16.15 13.62 18.22
N ASN A 155 15.75 12.60 18.98
CA ASN A 155 14.36 12.19 19.03
C ASN A 155 13.50 13.26 19.74
N ASN A 156 12.17 13.14 19.64
CA ASN A 156 11.22 14.04 20.28
C ASN A 156 10.65 13.49 21.61
N TYR A 157 11.28 12.48 22.20
CA TYR A 157 10.89 11.97 23.52
C TYR A 157 11.38 12.92 24.62
N PRO A 158 10.69 12.98 25.78
CA PRO A 158 11.20 13.70 26.93
C PRO A 158 12.53 13.08 27.41
N ALA A 159 13.45 13.92 27.88
CA ALA A 159 14.80 13.48 28.27
C ALA A 159 14.79 12.40 29.38
N ASN A 160 13.80 12.40 30.28
CA ASN A 160 13.67 11.37 31.30
C ASN A 160 13.29 9.98 30.72
N ILE A 161 12.79 9.91 29.48
CA ILE A 161 12.33 8.67 28.83
C ILE A 161 13.42 8.04 27.98
N ARG A 162 13.99 8.77 27.01
CA ARG A 162 15.03 8.25 26.08
C ARG A 162 16.22 9.21 25.95
N GLY A 163 16.72 9.72 27.08
CA GLY A 163 17.72 10.79 27.12
C GLY A 163 19.19 10.37 27.21
N THR A 164 19.52 9.08 27.21
CA THR A 164 20.90 8.61 27.37
C THR A 164 21.47 8.00 26.09
N LEU A 165 22.79 7.94 25.98
CA LEU A 165 23.44 7.25 24.87
C LEU A 165 23.15 5.74 24.87
N ARG A 166 22.96 5.14 26.07
CA ARG A 166 22.50 3.75 26.19
C ARG A 166 21.11 3.55 25.57
N ASP A 167 20.20 4.50 25.80
CA ASP A 167 18.88 4.50 25.16
C ASP A 167 19.03 4.52 23.64
N ALA A 168 19.79 5.49 23.11
CA ALA A 168 19.99 5.65 21.67
C ALA A 168 20.56 4.39 21.01
N VAL A 169 21.64 3.83 21.56
CA VAL A 169 22.28 2.61 21.04
C VAL A 169 21.32 1.41 21.06
N THR A 170 20.57 1.24 22.14
CA THR A 170 19.64 0.12 22.27
C THR A 170 18.48 0.25 21.29
N TYR A 171 17.86 1.44 21.18
CA TYR A 171 16.73 1.64 20.27
C TYR A 171 17.14 1.58 18.80
N LEU A 172 18.32 2.09 18.44
CA LEU A 172 18.83 1.97 17.07
C LEU A 172 19.05 0.50 16.68
N TRP A 173 19.60 -0.32 17.59
CA TRP A 173 19.77 -1.74 17.33
C TRP A 173 18.42 -2.46 17.27
N GLN A 174 17.51 -2.15 18.19
CA GLN A 174 16.15 -2.68 18.20
C GLN A 174 15.42 -2.39 16.88
N GLU A 175 15.46 -1.15 16.40
CA GLU A 175 14.83 -0.75 15.14
C GLU A 175 15.43 -1.48 13.94
N ALA A 176 16.75 -1.72 13.96
CA ALA A 176 17.42 -2.48 12.92
C ALA A 176 17.05 -3.99 12.95
N LEU A 177 16.82 -4.56 14.13
CA LEU A 177 16.32 -5.93 14.29
C LEU A 177 14.83 -6.08 13.91
N GLU A 178 14.03 -5.03 14.08
CA GLU A 178 12.59 -4.99 13.75
C GLU A 178 12.33 -4.93 12.24
N ASP A 179 13.32 -4.56 11.43
CA ASP A 179 13.16 -4.47 9.97
C ASP A 179 12.95 -5.85 9.32
N ARG A 180 11.67 -6.26 9.24
CA ARG A 180 11.24 -7.53 8.64
C ARG A 180 11.61 -7.66 7.17
N SER A 181 11.97 -6.57 6.47
CA SER A 181 12.49 -6.68 5.09
C SER A 181 13.85 -7.38 5.02
N GLN A 182 14.54 -7.54 6.15
CA GLN A 182 15.82 -8.23 6.26
C GLN A 182 15.72 -9.61 6.89
N TRP A 183 14.52 -10.02 7.34
CA TRP A 183 14.34 -11.35 7.93
C TRP A 183 14.39 -12.42 6.85
N THR A 184 14.93 -13.58 7.21
CA THR A 184 14.85 -14.77 6.37
C THR A 184 13.42 -15.32 6.36
N PRO A 185 13.02 -16.09 5.33
CA PRO A 185 11.74 -16.79 5.33
C PRO A 185 11.56 -17.67 6.58
N GLU A 186 12.63 -18.31 7.06
CA GLU A 186 12.61 -19.15 8.26
C GLU A 186 12.35 -18.36 9.54
N GLU A 187 12.86 -17.13 9.64
CA GLU A 187 12.56 -16.22 10.75
C GLU A 187 11.11 -15.73 10.67
N ASP A 188 10.64 -15.30 9.50
CA ASP A 188 9.27 -14.80 9.36
C ASP A 188 8.21 -15.88 9.61
N GLU A 189 8.42 -17.07 9.04
CA GLU A 189 7.60 -18.24 9.33
C GLU A 189 7.85 -18.76 10.76
N GLY A 190 9.01 -18.47 11.37
CA GLY A 190 9.39 -18.97 12.70
C GLY A 190 8.60 -18.38 13.86
N VAL A 191 7.88 -17.27 13.66
CA VAL A 191 7.17 -16.54 14.73
C VAL A 191 6.19 -17.42 15.50
N TYR A 192 5.44 -18.32 14.84
CA TYR A 192 4.47 -19.20 15.52
C TYR A 192 5.12 -20.20 16.49
N ARG A 193 6.44 -20.40 16.41
CA ARG A 193 7.18 -21.30 17.31
C ARG A 193 7.57 -20.63 18.62
N LEU A 194 7.48 -19.30 18.68
CA LEU A 194 7.85 -18.52 19.85
C LEU A 194 6.71 -18.49 20.87
N SER A 195 7.06 -18.54 22.15
CA SER A 195 6.11 -18.40 23.25
C SER A 195 5.89 -16.91 23.55
N LEU A 196 4.78 -16.33 23.07
CA LEU A 196 4.43 -14.94 23.41
C LEU A 196 4.37 -14.73 24.93
N ALA A 197 3.68 -15.62 25.66
CA ALA A 197 3.59 -15.56 27.11
C ALA A 197 4.96 -15.68 27.80
N GLY A 198 5.86 -16.49 27.25
CA GLY A 198 7.24 -16.61 27.69
C GLY A 198 8.00 -15.29 27.53
N ILE A 199 7.95 -14.70 26.34
CA ILE A 199 8.62 -13.43 26.05
C ILE A 199 8.12 -12.30 26.96
N LEU A 200 6.80 -12.20 27.18
CA LEU A 200 6.21 -11.23 28.11
C LEU A 200 6.66 -11.47 29.57
N GLY A 201 6.88 -12.74 29.93
CA GLY A 201 7.45 -13.19 31.20
C GLY A 201 8.97 -12.97 31.33
N GLY A 202 9.65 -12.53 30.27
CA GLY A 202 11.09 -12.26 30.26
C GLY A 202 11.95 -13.29 29.54
N GLU A 203 11.35 -14.25 28.83
CA GLU A 203 12.09 -15.15 27.93
C GLU A 203 12.76 -14.35 26.79
N ALA A 204 14.06 -14.55 26.63
CA ALA A 204 14.88 -13.88 25.63
C ALA A 204 16.12 -14.74 25.35
N THR A 205 16.89 -14.39 24.31
CA THR A 205 18.21 -15.02 24.09
C THR A 205 19.23 -14.54 25.13
N GLU A 206 20.16 -15.42 25.51
CA GLU A 206 21.27 -15.06 26.39
C GLU A 206 22.29 -14.16 25.68
N ASP A 207 22.46 -14.34 24.38
CA ASP A 207 23.36 -13.53 23.55
C ASP A 207 22.58 -12.84 22.41
N PRO A 208 22.22 -11.55 22.54
CA PRO A 208 21.57 -10.81 21.45
C PRO A 208 22.46 -10.61 20.22
N ALA A 209 23.76 -10.89 20.30
CA ALA A 209 24.67 -10.86 19.16
C ALA A 209 24.61 -12.15 18.32
N ASP A 210 24.09 -13.25 18.88
CA ASP A 210 23.96 -14.53 18.17
C ASP A 210 22.96 -14.39 17.00
N ALA A 211 23.47 -14.53 15.78
CA ALA A 211 22.68 -14.45 14.57
C ALA A 211 21.75 -15.67 14.37
N ALA A 212 21.99 -16.79 15.07
CA ALA A 212 21.08 -17.95 15.03
C ALA A 212 19.81 -17.74 15.88
N SER A 213 19.85 -16.79 16.82
CA SER A 213 18.71 -16.44 17.66
C SER A 213 17.67 -15.64 16.88
N HIS A 214 16.39 -16.00 17.02
CA HIS A 214 15.30 -15.30 16.33
C HIS A 214 15.30 -13.78 16.65
N PRO A 215 15.10 -12.88 15.67
CA PRO A 215 15.14 -11.42 15.87
C PRO A 215 14.28 -10.93 17.04
N LEU A 216 13.04 -11.42 17.20
CA LEU A 216 12.17 -11.10 18.35
C LEU A 216 12.77 -11.46 19.72
N LEU A 217 13.50 -12.57 19.85
CA LEU A 217 14.17 -12.93 21.11
C LEU A 217 15.37 -12.02 21.39
N ARG A 218 16.06 -11.58 20.33
CA ARG A 218 17.15 -10.59 20.42
C ARG A 218 16.61 -9.22 20.84
N ILE A 219 15.49 -8.78 20.26
CA ILE A 219 14.77 -7.56 20.65
C ILE A 219 14.32 -7.64 22.12
N ALA A 220 13.74 -8.78 22.53
CA ALA A 220 13.36 -9.00 23.93
C ALA A 220 14.56 -8.91 24.88
N ALA A 221 15.72 -9.43 24.49
CA ALA A 221 16.95 -9.37 25.28
C ALA A 221 17.43 -7.92 25.45
N VAL A 222 17.59 -7.16 24.36
CA VAL A 222 18.15 -5.79 24.44
C VAL A 222 17.20 -4.81 25.13
N LEU A 223 15.88 -4.93 24.91
CA LEU A 223 14.88 -4.09 25.59
C LEU A 223 14.67 -4.53 27.05
N GLY A 224 14.79 -5.82 27.34
CA GLY A 224 14.72 -6.37 28.69
C GLY A 224 15.88 -5.89 29.56
N ASP A 225 17.11 -5.93 29.02
CA ASP A 225 18.31 -5.38 29.64
C ASP A 225 18.18 -3.87 29.90
N LEU A 226 17.73 -3.10 28.90
CA LEU A 226 17.52 -1.66 29.06
C LEU A 226 16.45 -1.35 30.13
N ALA A 227 15.34 -2.08 30.13
CA ALA A 227 14.29 -1.91 31.13
C ALA A 227 14.82 -2.18 32.55
N ALA A 228 15.56 -3.27 32.74
CA ALA A 228 16.14 -3.64 34.03
C ALA A 228 17.16 -2.59 34.51
N TRP A 229 17.99 -2.06 33.59
CA TRP A 229 18.93 -1.00 33.90
C TRP A 229 18.23 0.29 34.36
N HIS A 230 17.16 0.71 33.69
CA HIS A 230 16.35 1.86 34.12
C HIS A 230 15.65 1.62 35.46
N GLU A 231 15.13 0.42 35.72
CA GLU A 231 14.54 0.07 37.02
C GLU A 231 15.57 0.18 38.14
N ALA A 232 16.78 -0.36 37.94
CA ALA A 232 17.88 -0.26 38.89
C ALA A 232 18.33 1.20 39.12
N GLY A 233 18.23 2.05 38.09
CA GLY A 233 18.50 3.48 38.16
C GLY A 233 17.34 4.34 38.67
N GLU A 234 16.29 3.75 39.24
CA GLU A 234 15.08 4.45 39.73
C GLU A 234 14.38 5.32 38.66
N ARG A 235 14.40 4.87 37.39
CA ARG A 235 13.75 5.52 36.24
C ARG A 235 12.56 4.70 35.72
N PRO A 236 11.46 4.59 36.46
CA PRO A 236 10.35 3.71 36.13
C PRO A 236 9.64 4.08 34.81
N GLU A 237 9.62 5.36 34.42
CA GLU A 237 9.02 5.79 33.15
C GLU A 237 9.82 5.32 31.92
N ALA A 238 11.15 5.38 32.01
CA ALA A 238 12.03 4.91 30.93
C ALA A 238 12.05 3.37 30.85
N ALA A 239 12.04 2.69 32.00
CA ALA A 239 11.85 1.25 32.05
C ALA A 239 10.53 0.81 31.40
N PHE A 240 9.44 1.53 31.71
CA PHE A 240 8.14 1.27 31.11
C PHE A 240 8.16 1.51 29.59
N GLU A 241 8.85 2.53 29.10
CA GLU A 241 8.99 2.77 27.66
C GLU A 241 9.67 1.61 26.93
N ALA A 242 10.76 1.06 27.46
CA ALA A 242 11.41 -0.10 26.85
C ALA A 242 10.44 -1.31 26.74
N ARG A 243 9.58 -1.51 27.75
CA ARG A 243 8.53 -2.53 27.71
C ARG A 243 7.40 -2.19 26.74
N LEU A 244 7.03 -0.91 26.63
CA LEU A 244 6.00 -0.45 25.71
C LEU A 244 6.43 -0.66 24.25
N VAL A 245 7.71 -0.44 23.94
CA VAL A 245 8.30 -0.74 22.63
C VAL A 245 8.26 -2.24 22.34
N LEU A 246 8.64 -3.08 23.31
CA LEU A 246 8.56 -4.53 23.14
C LEU A 246 7.13 -4.98 22.84
N LEU A 247 6.14 -4.47 23.56
CA LEU A 247 4.73 -4.75 23.32
C LEU A 247 4.27 -4.31 21.92
N ARG A 248 4.72 -3.14 21.43
CA ARG A 248 4.46 -2.68 20.06
C ARG A 248 5.02 -3.66 19.03
N VAL A 249 6.30 -4.03 19.18
CA VAL A 249 6.98 -4.97 18.26
C VAL A 249 6.23 -6.30 18.23
N LEU A 250 5.94 -6.88 19.40
CA LEU A 250 5.21 -8.14 19.51
C LEU A 250 3.80 -8.04 18.93
N GLY A 251 3.09 -6.93 19.14
CA GLY A 251 1.76 -6.70 18.56
C GLY A 251 1.74 -6.66 17.03
N GLY A 252 2.85 -6.27 16.40
CA GLY A 252 3.02 -6.35 14.94
C GLY A 252 3.38 -7.75 14.41
N SER A 253 3.86 -8.65 15.27
CA SER A 253 4.25 -10.02 14.92
C SER A 253 3.21 -11.07 15.29
N PHE A 254 2.49 -10.88 16.39
CA PHE A 254 1.47 -11.79 16.92
C PHE A 254 0.07 -11.20 16.72
N SER A 255 -0.57 -11.48 15.59
CA SER A 255 -1.82 -10.83 15.19
C SER A 255 -3.09 -11.57 15.61
N ASP A 256 -2.98 -12.79 16.16
CA ASP A 256 -4.13 -13.58 16.57
C ASP A 256 -4.89 -12.94 17.74
N ALA A 257 -6.22 -13.11 17.78
CA ALA A 257 -7.07 -12.44 18.75
C ALA A 257 -6.74 -12.79 20.22
N GLU A 258 -6.27 -14.01 20.49
CA GLU A 258 -5.84 -14.40 21.84
C GLU A 258 -4.50 -13.77 22.22
N ASP A 259 -3.57 -13.66 21.28
CA ASP A 259 -2.28 -12.99 21.49
C ASP A 259 -2.46 -11.50 21.77
N GLN A 260 -3.35 -10.84 21.01
CA GLN A 260 -3.72 -9.45 21.24
C GLN A 260 -4.35 -9.23 22.63
N LYS A 261 -5.14 -10.21 23.13
CA LYS A 261 -5.64 -10.17 24.52
C LYS A 261 -4.53 -10.33 25.55
N LEU A 262 -3.54 -11.18 25.30
CA LEU A 262 -2.38 -11.36 26.19
C LEU A 262 -1.55 -10.08 26.26
N LEU A 263 -1.23 -9.47 25.11
CA LEU A 263 -0.50 -8.19 25.03
C LEU A 263 -1.24 -7.08 25.77
N ARG A 264 -2.57 -6.99 25.59
CA ARG A 264 -3.40 -6.02 26.31
C ARG A 264 -3.34 -6.22 27.83
N ARG A 265 -3.51 -7.45 28.31
CA ARG A 265 -3.47 -7.76 29.74
C ARG A 265 -2.11 -7.43 30.36
N ASP A 266 -1.03 -7.72 29.64
CA ASP A 266 0.32 -7.37 30.09
C ASP A 266 0.52 -5.85 30.15
N LEU A 267 0.04 -5.11 29.15
CA LEU A 267 0.06 -3.64 29.17
C LEU A 267 -0.74 -3.06 30.34
N GLU A 268 -1.96 -3.56 30.59
CA GLU A 268 -2.81 -3.17 31.72
C GLU A 268 -2.08 -3.40 33.06
N ALA A 269 -1.48 -4.58 33.26
CA ALA A 269 -0.73 -4.91 34.47
C ALA A 269 0.49 -3.99 34.67
N ARG A 270 1.21 -3.64 33.59
CA ARG A 270 2.36 -2.72 33.65
C ARG A 270 1.94 -1.28 33.93
N LEU A 271 0.81 -0.84 33.36
CA LEU A 271 0.21 0.46 33.66
C LEU A 271 -0.17 0.59 35.14
N ASP A 272 -0.75 -0.46 35.72
CA ASP A 272 -1.08 -0.52 37.15
C ASP A 272 0.18 -0.45 38.02
N ARG A 273 1.24 -1.18 37.63
CA ARG A 273 2.53 -1.16 38.35
C ARG A 273 3.23 0.20 38.29
N LEU A 274 3.25 0.85 37.13
CA LEU A 274 3.82 2.19 36.97
C LEU A 274 3.02 3.20 37.82
N GLY A 275 1.70 3.18 37.65
CA GLY A 275 0.76 4.04 38.35
C GLY A 275 0.63 5.44 37.74
N SER A 276 -0.58 6.00 37.83
CA SER A 276 -0.97 7.26 37.21
C SER A 276 -0.32 8.52 37.79
N ARG A 277 0.69 8.40 38.66
CA ARG A 277 1.46 9.56 39.16
C ARG A 277 2.48 10.05 38.14
N PHE A 278 2.92 9.17 37.23
CA PHE A 278 3.94 9.46 36.24
C PHE A 278 3.34 9.93 34.92
N PRO A 279 3.77 11.08 34.36
CA PRO A 279 3.31 11.58 33.07
C PRO A 279 3.31 10.54 31.93
N TRP A 280 4.35 9.69 31.86
CA TRP A 280 4.48 8.69 30.81
C TRP A 280 3.45 7.56 30.90
N TRP A 281 2.72 7.44 32.02
CA TRP A 281 1.56 6.55 32.13
C TRP A 281 0.52 6.82 31.05
N SER A 282 0.30 8.08 30.67
CA SER A 282 -0.64 8.41 29.59
C SER A 282 -0.16 7.98 28.21
N ALA A 283 1.14 7.76 27.99
CA ALA A 283 1.62 7.16 26.74
C ALA A 283 1.20 5.70 26.63
N GLY A 284 1.26 4.95 27.73
CA GLY A 284 0.73 3.59 27.81
C GLY A 284 -0.80 3.54 27.71
N MET A 285 -1.52 4.51 28.28
CA MET A 285 -2.97 4.63 28.09
C MET A 285 -3.35 4.88 26.63
N ALA A 286 -2.56 5.70 25.91
CA ALA A 286 -2.77 5.91 24.48
C ALA A 286 -2.56 4.61 23.69
N ALA A 287 -1.50 3.85 24.00
CA ALA A 287 -1.25 2.55 23.37
C ALA A 287 -2.36 1.53 23.69
N LEU A 288 -2.87 1.52 24.93
CA LEU A 288 -3.98 0.68 25.34
C LEU A 288 -5.27 1.06 24.59
N ALA A 289 -5.60 2.36 24.52
CA ALA A 289 -6.77 2.83 23.78
C ALA A 289 -6.69 2.46 22.30
N GLU A 290 -5.52 2.58 21.68
CA GLU A 290 -5.28 2.18 20.29
C GLU A 290 -5.48 0.67 20.07
N GLY A 291 -4.91 -0.15 20.96
CA GLY A 291 -5.09 -1.61 20.92
C GLY A 291 -6.54 -2.03 21.11
N ILE A 292 -7.30 -1.36 21.99
CA ILE A 292 -8.74 -1.61 22.18
C ILE A 292 -9.54 -1.19 20.95
N ARG A 293 -9.22 -0.02 20.36
CA ARG A 293 -9.90 0.53 19.18
C ARG A 293 -9.88 -0.40 17.97
N GLN A 294 -8.81 -1.20 17.85
CA GLN A 294 -8.62 -2.14 16.73
C GLN A 294 -9.38 -3.47 16.92
N GLN A 295 -10.05 -3.69 18.06
CA GLN A 295 -10.76 -4.93 18.34
C GLN A 295 -12.12 -4.99 17.63
N ASP A 296 -12.49 -6.18 17.16
CA ASP A 296 -13.82 -6.50 16.66
C ASP A 296 -14.79 -6.75 17.83
N GLY A 297 -15.11 -5.67 18.56
CA GLY A 297 -16.10 -5.68 19.64
C GLY A 297 -17.15 -4.58 19.44
N PRO A 298 -18.43 -4.82 19.81
CA PRO A 298 -19.47 -3.77 19.73
C PRO A 298 -19.11 -2.55 20.58
N ASP A 299 -18.49 -2.76 21.73
CA ASP A 299 -18.13 -1.70 22.69
C ASP A 299 -16.68 -1.22 22.55
N ALA A 300 -15.91 -1.71 21.57
CA ALA A 300 -14.49 -1.43 21.44
C ALA A 300 -14.17 0.08 21.36
N LEU A 301 -14.94 0.85 20.59
CA LEU A 301 -14.76 2.29 20.48
C LEU A 301 -15.16 3.05 21.75
N VAL A 302 -16.18 2.54 22.46
CA VAL A 302 -16.64 3.11 23.75
C VAL A 302 -15.56 2.91 24.82
N ASP A 303 -15.02 1.69 24.92
CA ASP A 303 -13.96 1.35 25.86
C ASP A 303 -12.66 2.12 25.54
N ALA A 304 -12.28 2.16 24.26
CA ALA A 304 -11.10 2.92 23.81
C ALA A 304 -11.24 4.40 24.13
N LEU A 305 -12.43 4.99 23.92
CA LEU A 305 -12.71 6.37 24.27
C LEU A 305 -12.60 6.61 25.78
N ALA A 306 -13.11 5.70 26.62
CA ALA A 306 -13.00 5.81 28.07
C ALA A 306 -11.54 5.76 28.55
N VAL A 307 -10.74 4.85 28.00
CA VAL A 307 -9.30 4.73 28.28
C VAL A 307 -8.56 6.00 27.81
N ALA A 308 -8.82 6.46 26.60
CA ALA A 308 -8.20 7.67 26.05
C ALA A 308 -8.54 8.91 26.91
N ARG A 309 -9.81 9.13 27.25
CA ARG A 309 -10.21 10.25 28.13
C ARG A 309 -9.52 10.20 29.48
N LYS A 310 -9.45 9.01 30.10
CA LYS A 310 -8.75 8.83 31.38
C LYS A 310 -7.27 9.23 31.29
N GLY A 311 -6.58 8.87 30.21
CA GLY A 311 -5.19 9.27 29.96
C GLY A 311 -5.03 10.77 29.72
N GLN A 312 -5.92 11.36 28.93
CA GLN A 312 -5.94 12.81 28.63
C GLN A 312 -6.18 13.64 29.90
N GLU A 313 -7.23 13.33 30.66
CA GLU A 313 -7.63 14.06 31.86
C GLU A 313 -6.57 13.99 32.96
N ARG A 314 -5.87 12.85 33.06
CA ARG A 314 -4.87 12.63 34.10
C ARG A 314 -3.59 13.43 33.86
N HIS A 315 -3.13 13.51 32.61
CA HIS A 315 -1.89 14.20 32.24
C HIS A 315 -2.08 15.09 31.01
N PRO A 316 -2.90 16.15 31.09
CA PRO A 316 -3.15 17.05 29.96
C PRO A 316 -1.87 17.78 29.53
N GLY A 317 -1.69 18.02 28.22
CA GLY A 317 -0.52 18.72 27.68
C GLY A 317 0.76 17.89 27.58
N THR A 318 0.78 16.66 28.13
CA THR A 318 1.90 15.71 27.95
C THR A 318 1.79 14.99 26.62
N ILE A 319 2.89 14.46 26.07
CA ILE A 319 2.86 13.70 24.80
C ILE A 319 1.82 12.57 24.85
N GLY A 320 1.79 11.80 25.96
CA GLY A 320 0.80 10.75 26.16
C GLY A 320 -0.64 11.26 26.25
N GLY A 321 -0.85 12.36 26.99
CA GLY A 321 -2.15 13.02 27.10
C GLY A 321 -2.66 13.59 25.78
N GLU A 322 -1.79 14.17 24.97
CA GLU A 322 -2.13 14.69 23.63
C GLU A 322 -2.43 13.57 22.64
N ARG A 323 -1.71 12.45 22.71
CA ARG A 323 -2.06 11.23 21.93
C ARG A 323 -3.43 10.70 22.34
N CYS A 324 -3.70 10.60 23.64
CA CYS A 324 -5.00 10.23 24.17
C CYS A 324 -6.11 11.17 23.68
N ARG A 325 -5.88 12.49 23.72
CA ARG A 325 -6.81 13.49 23.21
C ARG A 325 -7.11 13.28 21.72
N SER A 326 -6.08 13.10 20.91
CA SER A 326 -6.22 12.83 19.48
C SER A 326 -7.03 11.56 19.19
N ILE A 327 -6.80 10.48 19.94
CA ILE A 327 -7.60 9.25 19.84
C ILE A 327 -9.07 9.53 20.18
N ALA A 328 -9.34 10.19 21.30
CA ALA A 328 -10.70 10.53 21.71
C ALA A 328 -11.42 11.42 20.68
N GLU A 329 -10.75 12.47 20.20
CA GLU A 329 -11.26 13.36 19.14
C GLU A 329 -11.53 12.59 17.84
N SER A 330 -10.69 11.63 17.47
CA SER A 330 -10.89 10.79 16.28
C SER A 330 -12.10 9.86 16.38
N ILE A 331 -12.36 9.28 17.55
CA ILE A 331 -13.52 8.41 17.81
C ILE A 331 -14.81 9.22 17.79
N LEU A 332 -14.78 10.43 18.34
CA LEU A 332 -15.93 11.32 18.43
C LEU A 332 -16.19 12.12 17.16
N LEU A 333 -15.29 12.07 16.17
CA LEU A 333 -15.40 12.88 14.97
C LEU A 333 -16.73 12.59 14.25
N PRO A 334 -17.59 13.60 14.02
CA PRO A 334 -18.77 13.44 13.19
C PRO A 334 -18.37 13.10 11.76
N GLN A 335 -18.93 12.02 11.23
CA GLN A 335 -18.68 11.58 9.86
C GLN A 335 -19.98 11.15 9.22
N TYR A 336 -20.10 11.40 7.92
CA TYR A 336 -21.17 10.85 7.12
C TYR A 336 -20.76 10.74 5.66
N SER A 337 -21.41 9.84 4.93
CA SER A 337 -21.37 9.76 3.48
C SER A 337 -22.78 9.68 2.93
N LEU A 338 -22.93 10.00 1.65
CA LEU A 338 -24.22 9.98 0.97
C LEU A 338 -24.09 9.18 -0.32
N GLN A 339 -24.98 8.21 -0.47
CA GLN A 339 -25.15 7.43 -1.69
C GLN A 339 -26.60 7.54 -2.16
N SER A 340 -26.80 7.38 -3.46
CA SER A 340 -28.12 7.31 -4.06
C SER A 340 -28.25 6.06 -4.91
N MET A 341 -29.49 5.54 -5.04
CA MET A 341 -29.85 4.84 -6.26
C MET A 341 -29.87 5.87 -7.38
N ILE A 342 -28.97 5.74 -8.36
CA ILE A 342 -28.79 6.75 -9.41
C ILE A 342 -30.11 7.08 -10.11
N SER A 343 -30.99 6.10 -10.30
CA SER A 343 -32.35 6.28 -10.83
C SER A 343 -33.36 5.61 -9.91
N ASP A 344 -34.43 6.32 -9.57
CA ASP A 344 -35.53 5.78 -8.77
C ASP A 344 -36.82 6.60 -8.97
N GLY A 345 -37.95 6.06 -8.52
CA GLY A 345 -39.22 6.78 -8.50
C GLY A 345 -39.30 7.83 -7.38
N PRO A 346 -40.27 8.75 -7.44
CA PRO A 346 -40.51 9.71 -6.37
C PRO A 346 -40.90 9.01 -5.05
N GLN A 347 -40.60 9.65 -3.92
CA GLN A 347 -40.95 9.19 -2.56
C GLN A 347 -40.41 7.79 -2.19
N ARG A 348 -39.28 7.39 -2.76
CA ARG A 348 -38.59 6.13 -2.40
C ARG A 348 -37.43 6.38 -1.44
N ARG A 349 -36.96 5.31 -0.80
CA ARG A 349 -35.77 5.29 0.09
C ARG A 349 -34.47 5.32 -0.72
N SER A 350 -34.36 6.29 -1.63
CA SER A 350 -33.34 6.32 -2.68
C SER A 350 -32.01 6.86 -2.21
N LEU A 351 -31.92 7.41 -1.00
CA LEU A 351 -30.71 7.96 -0.41
C LEU A 351 -30.27 7.07 0.77
N ALA A 352 -29.02 6.64 0.77
CA ALA A 352 -28.40 5.95 1.88
C ALA A 352 -27.35 6.88 2.52
N VAL A 353 -27.47 7.07 3.83
CA VAL A 353 -26.54 7.83 4.65
C VAL A 353 -25.81 6.86 5.56
N ASP A 354 -24.51 6.67 5.35
CA ASP A 354 -23.64 6.05 6.36
C ASP A 354 -23.15 7.17 7.28
N HIS A 355 -23.35 7.06 8.60
CA HIS A 355 -23.03 8.13 9.55
C HIS A 355 -22.61 7.63 10.93
N LYS A 356 -21.93 8.51 11.67
CA LYS A 356 -21.67 8.39 13.10
C LYS A 356 -21.50 9.74 13.76
N ASN A 357 -21.75 9.81 15.07
CA ASN A 357 -21.60 10.99 15.91
C ASN A 357 -22.32 12.23 15.36
N LEU A 358 -23.47 12.04 14.71
CA LEU A 358 -24.23 13.10 14.07
C LEU A 358 -25.72 12.96 14.39
N GLU A 359 -26.32 14.04 14.89
CA GLU A 359 -27.74 14.04 15.30
C GLU A 359 -28.68 14.34 14.12
N ARG A 360 -28.23 15.14 13.15
CA ARG A 360 -29.08 15.64 12.07
C ARG A 360 -28.27 15.94 10.81
N LEU A 361 -28.90 15.73 9.65
CA LEU A 361 -28.43 16.20 8.36
C LEU A 361 -29.43 17.13 7.68
N PHE A 362 -28.91 18.12 6.97
CA PHE A 362 -29.66 19.04 6.13
C PHE A 362 -29.39 18.72 4.67
N PHE A 363 -30.42 18.82 3.84
CA PHE A 363 -30.36 18.47 2.42
C PHE A 363 -30.82 19.64 1.57
N ARG A 364 -30.15 19.84 0.43
CA ARG A 364 -30.54 20.74 -0.66
C ARG A 364 -30.51 19.97 -1.97
N ALA A 365 -31.59 20.05 -2.74
CA ALA A 365 -31.67 19.42 -4.05
C ALA A 365 -31.66 20.47 -5.17
N TYR A 366 -30.82 20.26 -6.17
CA TYR A 366 -30.67 21.13 -7.32
C TYR A 366 -31.00 20.36 -8.60
N ARG A 367 -32.08 20.74 -9.27
CA ARG A 367 -32.42 20.16 -10.57
C ARG A 367 -31.45 20.64 -11.65
N VAL A 368 -31.00 19.71 -12.48
CA VAL A 368 -30.05 19.89 -13.57
C VAL A 368 -30.64 19.35 -14.87
N ASP A 369 -30.47 20.11 -15.95
CA ASP A 369 -30.85 19.67 -17.29
C ASP A 369 -29.85 18.62 -17.81
N LEU A 370 -30.20 17.35 -17.62
CA LEU A 370 -29.37 16.20 -18.00
C LEU A 370 -29.13 16.14 -19.51
N ALA A 371 -30.15 16.39 -20.33
CA ALA A 371 -30.03 16.30 -21.78
C ALA A 371 -29.04 17.35 -22.31
N ARG A 372 -29.21 18.61 -21.88
CA ARG A 372 -28.29 19.69 -22.23
C ARG A 372 -26.88 19.43 -21.72
N ARG A 373 -26.73 18.86 -20.52
CA ARG A 373 -25.43 18.48 -19.97
C ARG A 373 -24.74 17.45 -20.86
N ILE A 374 -25.42 16.37 -21.23
CA ILE A 374 -24.87 15.31 -22.08
C ILE A 374 -24.35 15.89 -23.40
N GLU A 375 -25.10 16.80 -24.02
CA GLU A 375 -24.73 17.41 -25.30
C GLU A 375 -23.58 18.41 -25.17
N ALA A 376 -23.44 19.08 -24.02
CA ALA A 376 -22.39 20.05 -23.74
C ALA A 376 -21.11 19.42 -23.17
N ALA A 377 -21.17 18.18 -22.67
CA ALA A 377 -20.05 17.50 -22.01
C ALA A 377 -18.85 17.35 -22.94
N ARG A 378 -17.66 17.71 -22.44
CA ARG A 378 -16.36 17.61 -23.14
C ARG A 378 -15.39 16.65 -22.47
N ASP A 379 -15.88 15.90 -21.49
CA ASP A 379 -15.15 14.87 -20.77
C ASP A 379 -16.01 13.59 -20.72
N TYR A 380 -15.64 12.65 -19.87
CA TYR A 380 -16.42 11.43 -19.66
C TYR A 380 -17.46 11.57 -18.52
N ASN A 381 -17.59 12.72 -17.87
CA ASN A 381 -18.47 12.90 -16.70
C ASN A 381 -19.89 13.31 -17.12
N LEU A 382 -20.76 12.31 -17.32
CA LEU A 382 -22.16 12.54 -17.69
C LEU A 382 -22.99 13.23 -16.58
N LEU A 383 -22.54 13.18 -15.33
CA LEU A 383 -23.23 13.73 -14.16
C LEU A 383 -22.36 14.78 -13.44
N PRO A 384 -22.96 15.78 -12.76
CA PRO A 384 -22.22 16.77 -11.99
C PRO A 384 -21.38 16.16 -10.87
N ALA A 385 -20.18 16.70 -10.65
CA ALA A 385 -19.28 16.29 -9.58
C ALA A 385 -18.34 17.43 -9.13
N TYR A 386 -17.69 17.26 -7.97
CA TYR A 386 -16.63 18.15 -7.46
C TYR A 386 -17.04 19.63 -7.44
N GLN A 387 -16.25 20.50 -8.10
CA GLN A 387 -16.44 21.95 -8.14
C GLN A 387 -17.81 22.38 -8.70
N GLU A 388 -18.43 21.56 -9.54
CA GLU A 388 -19.77 21.85 -10.06
C GLU A 388 -20.82 21.79 -8.94
N VAL A 389 -20.65 20.89 -7.98
CA VAL A 389 -21.52 20.78 -6.81
C VAL A 389 -21.39 22.04 -5.94
N ASP A 390 -20.16 22.49 -5.68
CA ASP A 390 -19.92 23.71 -4.90
C ASP A 390 -20.56 24.92 -5.58
N SER A 391 -20.40 25.05 -6.90
CA SER A 391 -21.03 26.12 -7.69
C SER A 391 -22.56 26.10 -7.62
N LEU A 392 -23.18 24.91 -7.66
CA LEU A 392 -24.62 24.77 -7.45
C LEU A 392 -25.04 25.26 -6.06
N VAL A 393 -24.29 24.88 -5.02
CA VAL A 393 -24.59 25.26 -3.63
C VAL A 393 -24.45 26.75 -3.40
N ASP A 394 -23.39 27.35 -3.95
CA ASP A 394 -22.98 28.72 -3.64
C ASP A 394 -23.70 29.77 -4.52
N HIS A 395 -24.20 29.38 -5.69
CA HIS A 395 -24.73 30.33 -6.68
C HIS A 395 -26.16 30.06 -7.16
N ARG A 396 -26.76 28.93 -6.78
CA ARG A 396 -28.14 28.62 -7.15
C ARG A 396 -29.07 28.50 -5.94
N LYS A 397 -30.34 28.86 -6.17
CA LYS A 397 -31.42 28.53 -5.24
C LYS A 397 -31.76 27.03 -5.38
N PRO A 398 -31.83 26.26 -4.27
CA PRO A 398 -32.27 24.88 -4.30
C PRO A 398 -33.75 24.78 -4.68
N GLU A 399 -34.12 23.70 -5.35
CA GLU A 399 -35.52 23.39 -5.69
C GLU A 399 -36.27 22.84 -4.48
N ALA A 400 -35.58 22.07 -3.63
CA ALA A 400 -36.10 21.62 -2.36
C ALA A 400 -35.03 21.58 -1.27
N THR A 401 -35.50 21.71 -0.04
CA THR A 401 -34.69 21.63 1.18
C THR A 401 -35.43 20.81 2.23
N TRP A 402 -34.72 19.96 2.95
CA TRP A 402 -35.28 19.23 4.08
C TRP A 402 -34.19 18.87 5.09
N SER A 403 -34.59 18.34 6.25
CA SER A 403 -33.66 17.79 7.24
C SER A 403 -34.13 16.42 7.71
N VAL A 404 -33.20 15.63 8.23
CA VAL A 404 -33.45 14.30 8.78
C VAL A 404 -32.72 14.19 10.12
N ASP A 405 -33.47 13.82 11.15
CA ASP A 405 -32.91 13.36 12.42
C ASP A 405 -32.33 11.96 12.25
N LEU A 406 -31.07 11.80 12.61
CA LEU A 406 -30.34 10.55 12.50
C LEU A 406 -30.42 9.78 13.82
N PRO A 407 -30.50 8.43 13.78
CA PRO A 407 -30.44 7.62 14.99
C PRO A 407 -29.14 7.87 15.79
N PRO A 408 -29.19 7.90 17.13
CA PRO A 408 -27.99 8.02 17.95
C PRO A 408 -27.02 6.85 17.71
N THR A 409 -25.72 7.16 17.61
CA THR A 409 -24.63 6.20 17.42
C THR A 409 -23.74 6.16 18.66
N ALA A 410 -24.32 5.70 19.78
CA ALA A 410 -23.63 5.65 21.08
C ALA A 410 -22.41 4.71 21.11
N ASP A 411 -22.32 3.79 20.14
CA ASP A 411 -21.19 2.89 19.92
C ASP A 411 -20.06 3.54 19.10
N HIS A 412 -20.25 4.77 18.61
CA HIS A 412 -19.34 5.51 17.74
C HIS A 412 -18.97 4.78 16.43
N ARG A 413 -19.75 3.78 16.03
CA ARG A 413 -19.56 3.03 14.78
C ARG A 413 -20.36 3.70 13.66
N ASP A 414 -20.04 3.34 12.42
CA ASP A 414 -20.81 3.77 11.26
C ASP A 414 -22.13 3.00 11.18
N HIS A 415 -23.24 3.72 11.09
CA HIS A 415 -24.60 3.20 10.93
C HIS A 415 -25.19 3.66 9.60
N ARG A 416 -26.00 2.80 8.98
CA ARG A 416 -26.69 3.12 7.73
C ARG A 416 -28.13 3.52 7.97
N THR A 417 -28.50 4.71 7.53
CA THR A 417 -29.88 5.23 7.54
C THR A 417 -30.35 5.50 6.11
N TYR A 418 -31.50 4.93 5.75
CA TYR A 418 -32.13 5.19 4.46
C TYR A 418 -33.09 6.37 4.55
N VAL A 419 -32.88 7.39 3.73
CA VAL A 419 -33.64 8.63 3.69
C VAL A 419 -34.62 8.60 2.52
N THR A 420 -35.89 8.88 2.81
CA THR A 420 -36.92 9.17 1.82
C THR A 420 -37.07 10.68 1.71
N PRO A 421 -36.82 11.30 0.54
CA PRO A 421 -37.13 12.71 0.32
C PRO A 421 -38.60 13.01 0.64
N PRO A 422 -38.94 14.11 1.33
CA PRO A 422 -40.31 14.43 1.68
C PRO A 422 -41.23 14.52 0.45
N GLU A 423 -42.52 14.30 0.67
CA GLU A 423 -43.54 14.51 -0.34
C GLU A 423 -43.43 15.93 -0.93
N GLY A 424 -43.42 16.02 -2.26
CA GLY A 424 -43.27 17.29 -2.98
C GLY A 424 -41.83 17.76 -3.23
N ALA A 425 -40.82 17.28 -2.48
CA ALA A 425 -39.45 17.77 -2.58
C ALA A 425 -38.80 17.48 -3.95
N LEU A 426 -39.09 16.33 -4.54
CA LEU A 426 -38.58 15.92 -5.85
C LEU A 426 -39.74 15.47 -6.75
N ALA A 427 -40.76 16.32 -6.85
CA ALA A 427 -42.01 15.98 -7.55
C ALA A 427 -41.87 15.95 -9.08
N THR A 428 -40.91 16.69 -9.65
CA THR A 428 -40.73 16.75 -11.09
C THR A 428 -39.69 15.73 -11.56
N PRO A 429 -39.96 14.91 -12.57
CA PRO A 429 -38.95 14.03 -13.14
C PRO A 429 -37.70 14.79 -13.63
N GLY A 430 -36.53 14.17 -13.47
CA GLY A 430 -35.25 14.72 -13.90
C GLY A 430 -34.11 14.46 -12.93
N LEU A 431 -32.92 14.91 -13.33
CA LEU A 431 -31.71 14.76 -12.53
C LEU A 431 -31.66 15.83 -11.43
N TYR A 432 -31.50 15.37 -10.20
CA TYR A 432 -31.20 16.19 -9.04
C TYR A 432 -29.79 15.90 -8.52
N VAL A 433 -29.04 16.96 -8.23
CA VAL A 433 -27.88 16.90 -7.36
C VAL A 433 -28.38 17.15 -5.94
N VAL A 434 -28.40 16.10 -5.12
CA VAL A 434 -28.79 16.19 -3.71
C VAL A 434 -27.53 16.36 -2.88
N VAL A 435 -27.40 17.49 -2.18
CA VAL A 435 -26.26 17.81 -1.33
C VAL A 435 -26.70 17.71 0.13
N ALA A 436 -25.95 16.97 0.93
CA ALA A 436 -26.12 16.84 2.37
C ALA A 436 -25.02 17.61 3.13
N SER A 437 -25.43 18.26 4.21
CA SER A 437 -24.55 19.02 5.11
C SER A 437 -24.94 18.80 6.58
N ALA A 438 -23.94 18.77 7.46
CA ALA A 438 -24.15 18.81 8.91
C ALA A 438 -24.60 20.22 9.38
N ARG A 439 -24.40 21.26 8.55
CA ARG A 439 -24.84 22.63 8.83
C ARG A 439 -25.98 23.05 7.92
N GLU A 440 -26.99 23.69 8.49
CA GLU A 440 -28.14 24.22 7.73
C GLU A 440 -27.75 25.32 6.72
N ASP A 441 -26.67 26.06 7.00
CA ASP A 441 -26.19 27.15 6.14
C ASP A 441 -25.36 26.67 4.93
N PHE A 442 -24.86 25.41 4.94
CA PHE A 442 -23.99 24.82 3.92
C PHE A 442 -22.68 25.61 3.67
N ARG A 443 -22.22 26.39 4.66
CA ARG A 443 -20.91 27.06 4.57
C ARG A 443 -19.77 26.04 4.63
N PRO A 444 -18.69 26.19 3.86
CA PRO A 444 -17.63 25.18 3.76
C PRO A 444 -16.70 25.12 4.99
N GLU A 445 -16.66 26.16 5.83
CA GLU A 445 -15.76 26.21 6.98
C GLU A 445 -16.14 25.18 8.05
N SER A 446 -15.20 24.29 8.38
CA SER A 446 -15.40 23.20 9.36
C SER A 446 -16.66 22.38 9.08
N ASN A 447 -16.95 22.15 7.80
CA ASN A 447 -18.16 21.48 7.36
C ASN A 447 -17.87 20.61 6.15
N MET A 448 -18.46 19.43 6.14
CA MET A 448 -18.45 18.59 4.96
C MET A 448 -19.70 18.89 4.12
N ARG A 449 -19.54 18.85 2.80
CA ARG A 449 -20.65 18.87 1.84
C ARG A 449 -20.50 17.63 0.98
N VAL A 450 -21.45 16.72 1.05
CA VAL A 450 -21.42 15.46 0.28
C VAL A 450 -22.61 15.48 -0.66
N ALA A 451 -22.40 15.14 -1.93
CA ALA A 451 -23.45 15.14 -2.92
C ALA A 451 -23.64 13.78 -3.57
N ALA A 452 -24.89 13.48 -3.92
CA ALA A 452 -25.28 12.32 -4.69
C ALA A 452 -26.19 12.76 -5.84
N ASN A 453 -26.03 12.10 -6.99
CA ASN A 453 -26.87 12.31 -8.16
C ASN A 453 -28.07 11.38 -8.10
N LEU A 454 -29.29 11.92 -8.20
CA LEU A 454 -30.53 11.16 -8.16
C LEU A 454 -31.41 11.56 -9.35
N LEU A 455 -31.64 10.63 -10.25
CA LEU A 455 -32.54 10.77 -11.39
C LEU A 455 -33.93 10.28 -10.99
N ILE A 456 -34.85 11.21 -10.79
CA ILE A 456 -36.25 10.88 -10.53
C ILE A 456 -36.90 10.54 -11.87
N THR A 457 -37.30 9.28 -12.03
CA THR A 457 -37.91 8.77 -13.25
C THR A 457 -38.89 7.65 -12.96
N SER A 458 -39.94 7.55 -13.78
CA SER A 458 -40.85 6.41 -13.79
C SER A 458 -40.29 5.21 -14.55
N MET A 459 -39.23 5.39 -15.35
CA MET A 459 -38.74 4.37 -16.27
C MET A 459 -37.57 3.55 -15.70
N ALA A 460 -37.59 2.25 -15.93
CA ALA A 460 -36.44 1.36 -15.78
C ALA A 460 -35.90 0.96 -17.15
N VAL A 461 -34.58 1.05 -17.35
CA VAL A 461 -33.91 0.72 -18.62
C VAL A 461 -33.00 -0.47 -18.41
N LEU A 462 -33.30 -1.56 -19.11
CA LEU A 462 -32.53 -2.80 -19.10
C LEU A 462 -31.85 -3.02 -20.45
N THR A 463 -30.65 -3.59 -20.44
CA THR A 463 -29.88 -3.85 -21.66
C THR A 463 -29.44 -5.30 -21.73
N SER A 464 -29.66 -5.95 -22.87
CA SER A 464 -29.24 -7.33 -23.14
C SER A 464 -28.47 -7.41 -24.46
N GLN A 465 -27.30 -8.04 -24.46
CA GLN A 465 -26.53 -8.28 -25.69
C GLN A 465 -27.14 -9.49 -26.41
N GLN A 466 -27.47 -9.32 -27.69
CA GLN A 466 -28.01 -10.35 -28.58
C GLN A 466 -26.98 -10.71 -29.66
N GLN A 467 -27.27 -11.72 -30.48
CA GLN A 467 -26.35 -12.17 -31.55
C GLN A 467 -26.10 -11.09 -32.61
N ASP A 468 -27.09 -10.26 -32.90
CA ASP A 468 -27.08 -9.28 -33.98
C ASP A 468 -27.04 -7.82 -33.49
N GLY A 469 -27.00 -7.60 -32.18
CA GLY A 469 -26.96 -6.25 -31.61
C GLY A 469 -27.25 -6.19 -30.12
N LEU A 470 -27.64 -5.01 -29.67
CA LEU A 470 -28.07 -4.71 -28.32
C LEU A 470 -29.58 -4.50 -28.29
N GLU A 471 -30.25 -5.30 -27.48
CA GLU A 471 -31.65 -5.09 -27.13
C GLU A 471 -31.73 -4.21 -25.87
N VAL A 472 -32.59 -3.21 -25.93
CA VAL A 472 -32.92 -2.33 -24.81
C VAL A 472 -34.40 -2.51 -24.49
N THR A 473 -34.71 -2.80 -23.23
CA THR A 473 -36.09 -2.89 -22.74
C THR A 473 -36.35 -1.72 -21.80
N VAL A 474 -37.44 -0.99 -22.03
CA VAL A 474 -37.90 0.10 -21.17
C VAL A 474 -39.21 -0.30 -20.52
N LEU A 475 -39.23 -0.27 -19.19
CA LEU A 475 -40.35 -0.68 -18.36
C LEU A 475 -40.79 0.45 -17.44
N GLU A 476 -42.02 0.39 -16.97
CA GLU A 476 -42.51 1.18 -15.85
C GLU A 476 -41.88 0.62 -14.56
N GLY A 477 -41.13 1.45 -13.84
CA GLY A 477 -40.30 1.01 -12.72
C GLY A 477 -41.11 0.49 -11.53
N ALA A 478 -42.35 0.97 -11.36
CA ALA A 478 -43.21 0.55 -10.25
C ALA A 478 -43.92 -0.80 -10.49
N SER A 479 -44.37 -1.06 -11.73
CA SER A 479 -45.17 -2.26 -12.08
C SER A 479 -44.38 -3.31 -12.85
N GLY A 480 -43.28 -2.92 -13.51
CA GLY A 480 -42.55 -3.77 -14.45
C GLY A 480 -43.23 -3.90 -15.82
N GLU A 481 -44.30 -3.13 -16.08
CA GLU A 481 -45.02 -3.17 -17.36
C GLU A 481 -44.19 -2.56 -18.50
N ALA A 482 -44.35 -3.11 -19.70
CA ALA A 482 -43.68 -2.61 -20.90
C ALA A 482 -44.15 -1.19 -21.27
N LEU A 483 -43.20 -0.32 -21.64
CA LEU A 483 -43.51 1.04 -22.07
C LEU A 483 -43.30 1.22 -23.58
N PRO A 484 -44.37 1.23 -24.39
CA PRO A 484 -44.27 1.49 -25.83
C PRO A 484 -44.04 2.97 -26.14
N GLY A 485 -43.45 3.25 -27.31
CA GLY A 485 -43.29 4.59 -27.84
C GLY A 485 -42.23 5.46 -27.13
N VAL A 486 -41.45 4.90 -26.20
CA VAL A 486 -40.35 5.62 -25.52
C VAL A 486 -39.20 5.79 -26.50
N GLU A 487 -38.72 7.03 -26.70
CA GLU A 487 -37.53 7.28 -27.51
C GLU A 487 -36.29 6.86 -26.73
N VAL A 488 -35.50 5.95 -27.31
CA VAL A 488 -34.18 5.55 -26.81
C VAL A 488 -33.12 6.09 -27.75
N VAL A 489 -32.23 6.92 -27.20
CA VAL A 489 -31.10 7.51 -27.91
C VAL A 489 -29.82 6.79 -27.50
N LEU A 490 -29.16 6.20 -28.49
CA LEU A 490 -27.83 5.62 -28.34
C LEU A 490 -26.80 6.72 -28.62
N TYR A 491 -26.05 7.12 -27.60
CA TYR A 491 -24.99 8.12 -27.74
C TYR A 491 -23.64 7.45 -27.91
N ARG A 492 -22.85 7.90 -28.90
CA ARG A 492 -21.42 7.58 -28.98
C ARG A 492 -20.67 8.38 -27.92
N TYR A 493 -19.91 7.67 -27.12
CA TYR A 493 -19.13 8.22 -26.02
C TYR A 493 -17.76 8.66 -26.54
N ASP A 494 -17.63 9.96 -26.80
CA ASP A 494 -16.44 10.60 -27.36
C ASP A 494 -16.16 11.90 -26.59
N TRP A 495 -15.00 11.98 -25.92
CA TRP A 495 -14.58 13.18 -25.17
C TRP A 495 -13.90 14.23 -26.06
N GLN A 496 -13.30 13.81 -27.18
CA GLN A 496 -12.59 14.72 -28.08
C GLN A 496 -13.58 15.56 -28.90
N LYS A 497 -14.66 14.94 -29.36
CA LYS A 497 -15.66 15.56 -30.24
C LYS A 497 -16.99 15.90 -29.55
N GLY A 498 -17.10 15.58 -28.26
CA GLY A 498 -18.33 15.60 -27.49
C GLY A 498 -19.22 14.40 -27.79
N HIS A 499 -20.09 14.06 -26.85
CA HIS A 499 -21.03 12.95 -27.00
C HIS A 499 -22.08 13.27 -28.05
N ARG A 500 -22.35 12.33 -28.97
CA ARG A 500 -23.30 12.55 -30.08
C ARG A 500 -24.26 11.38 -30.25
N PRO A 501 -25.52 11.61 -30.61
CA PRO A 501 -26.44 10.54 -30.98
C PRO A 501 -25.89 9.75 -32.17
N ALA A 502 -25.73 8.45 -32.00
CA ALA A 502 -25.44 7.50 -33.07
C ALA A 502 -26.74 6.95 -33.68
N ALA A 503 -27.76 6.73 -32.86
CA ALA A 503 -29.09 6.30 -33.31
C ALA A 503 -30.19 6.78 -32.36
N ARG A 504 -31.40 6.92 -32.89
CA ARG A 504 -32.64 7.21 -32.16
C ARG A 504 -33.70 6.23 -32.63
N ARG A 505 -34.36 5.54 -31.70
CA ARG A 505 -35.42 4.57 -32.00
C ARG A 505 -36.47 4.60 -30.90
N SER A 506 -37.70 4.21 -31.21
CA SER A 506 -38.77 4.10 -30.22
C SER A 506 -39.01 2.63 -29.84
N THR A 507 -39.41 2.40 -28.59
CA THR A 507 -39.81 1.06 -28.12
C THR A 507 -41.10 0.59 -28.78
N GLY A 508 -41.20 -0.71 -29.06
CA GLY A 508 -42.43 -1.36 -29.53
C GLY A 508 -43.43 -1.64 -28.41
N GLU A 509 -44.53 -2.32 -28.72
CA GLU A 509 -45.60 -2.71 -27.78
C GLU A 509 -45.10 -3.53 -26.58
N ASP A 510 -44.01 -4.27 -26.75
CA ASP A 510 -43.34 -5.06 -25.71
C ASP A 510 -42.31 -4.25 -24.91
N GLY A 511 -42.20 -2.94 -25.15
CA GLY A 511 -41.25 -2.05 -24.48
C GLY A 511 -39.82 -2.21 -24.97
N ARG A 512 -39.58 -2.94 -26.07
CA ARG A 512 -38.23 -3.26 -26.56
C ARG A 512 -37.83 -2.45 -27.77
N VAL A 513 -36.53 -2.24 -27.92
CA VAL A 513 -35.91 -1.65 -29.10
C VAL A 513 -34.52 -2.24 -29.34
N HIS A 514 -34.15 -2.41 -30.61
CA HIS A 514 -32.91 -3.06 -31.01
C HIS A 514 -31.93 -2.12 -31.71
N PHE A 515 -30.65 -2.20 -31.34
CA PHE A 515 -29.54 -1.52 -31.99
C PHE A 515 -28.54 -2.54 -32.53
N GLY A 516 -28.49 -2.68 -33.85
CA GLY A 516 -27.57 -3.61 -34.51
C GLY A 516 -26.10 -3.29 -34.25
N TYR A 517 -25.24 -4.30 -34.34
CA TYR A 517 -23.78 -4.10 -34.24
C TYR A 517 -23.21 -3.30 -35.40
N GLU A 518 -22.14 -2.53 -35.12
CA GLU A 518 -21.34 -1.86 -36.14
C GLU A 518 -20.18 -2.76 -36.56
N PRO A 519 -20.07 -3.18 -37.84
CA PRO A 519 -18.94 -3.96 -38.33
C PRO A 519 -17.60 -3.24 -38.07
N GLY A 520 -16.69 -3.87 -37.33
CA GLY A 520 -15.39 -3.30 -36.97
C GLY A 520 -15.46 -2.14 -35.95
N GLY A 521 -16.62 -1.85 -35.38
CA GLY A 521 -16.80 -0.78 -34.40
C GLY A 521 -16.00 -1.03 -33.11
N ARG A 522 -15.23 -0.04 -32.65
CA ARG A 522 -14.57 -0.05 -31.32
C ARG A 522 -15.10 1.04 -30.39
N SER A 523 -16.15 1.74 -30.83
CA SER A 523 -16.77 2.84 -30.13
C SER A 523 -17.45 2.36 -28.85
N ARG A 524 -17.44 3.22 -27.83
CA ARG A 524 -18.21 3.03 -26.60
C ARG A 524 -19.50 3.83 -26.69
N TYR A 525 -20.55 3.32 -26.06
CA TYR A 525 -21.89 3.89 -26.12
C TYR A 525 -22.51 3.99 -24.74
N PHE A 526 -23.52 4.85 -24.59
CA PHE A 526 -24.44 4.91 -23.44
C PHE A 526 -25.85 5.25 -23.95
N LEU A 527 -26.87 5.09 -23.09
CA LEU A 527 -28.27 5.23 -23.50
C LEU A 527 -28.98 6.31 -22.68
N LEU A 528 -29.83 7.09 -23.36
CA LEU A 528 -30.81 7.97 -22.75
C LEU A 528 -32.20 7.61 -23.29
N ALA A 529 -33.10 7.20 -22.41
CA ALA A 529 -34.51 7.00 -22.74
C ALA A 529 -35.33 8.25 -22.37
N ARG A 530 -36.29 8.61 -23.21
CA ARG A 530 -37.09 9.84 -23.08
C ARG A 530 -38.57 9.57 -23.36
N ARG A 531 -39.42 9.96 -22.40
CA ARG A 531 -40.89 9.97 -22.51
C ARG A 531 -41.43 11.32 -22.03
N GLY A 532 -41.67 12.24 -22.96
CA GLY A 532 -41.99 13.62 -22.61
C GLY A 532 -40.80 14.29 -21.90
N GLU A 533 -41.03 14.79 -20.69
CA GLU A 533 -39.98 15.36 -19.81
C GLU A 533 -39.25 14.30 -18.96
N ASP A 534 -39.77 13.09 -18.88
CA ASP A 534 -39.15 12.01 -18.10
C ASP A 534 -37.95 11.43 -18.85
N LEU A 535 -36.85 11.24 -18.13
CA LEU A 535 -35.56 10.78 -18.65
C LEU A 535 -35.02 9.64 -17.80
N ALA A 536 -34.52 8.59 -18.45
CA ALA A 536 -33.75 7.54 -17.80
C ALA A 536 -32.39 7.37 -18.47
N LEU A 537 -31.32 7.41 -17.67
CA LEU A 537 -29.94 7.27 -18.13
C LEU A 537 -29.40 5.89 -17.76
N SER A 538 -28.87 5.18 -18.77
CA SER A 538 -27.95 4.06 -18.53
C SER A 538 -26.54 4.53 -18.87
N SER A 539 -25.78 4.89 -17.83
CA SER A 539 -24.39 5.40 -17.94
C SER A 539 -23.35 4.29 -18.13
N ARG A 540 -23.77 3.03 -18.16
CA ARG A 540 -22.90 1.89 -18.43
C ARG A 540 -22.26 2.07 -19.80
N GLN A 541 -20.93 1.91 -19.87
CA GLN A 541 -20.24 1.88 -21.15
C GLN A 541 -20.58 0.58 -21.89
N LEU A 542 -21.23 0.72 -23.04
CA LEU A 542 -21.66 -0.35 -23.91
C LEU A 542 -20.74 -0.44 -25.13
N SER A 543 -20.52 -1.64 -25.64
CA SER A 543 -19.82 -1.88 -26.89
C SER A 543 -20.74 -2.60 -27.85
N LEU A 544 -20.83 -2.09 -29.07
CA LEU A 544 -21.68 -2.62 -30.15
C LEU A 544 -20.81 -3.19 -31.27
N PHE A 545 -20.00 -4.18 -30.92
CA PHE A 545 -19.27 -4.96 -31.92
C PHE A 545 -19.75 -6.39 -31.90
N GLU A 546 -19.81 -6.99 -33.08
CA GLU A 546 -20.12 -8.38 -33.27
C GLU A 546 -19.11 -9.23 -32.48
N ARG A 547 -19.60 -9.89 -31.44
CA ARG A 547 -18.84 -10.96 -30.82
C ARG A 547 -18.97 -12.14 -31.76
N SER A 548 -17.84 -12.59 -32.32
CA SER A 548 -17.82 -13.84 -33.08
C SER A 548 -18.52 -14.90 -32.26
N GLY A 549 -19.60 -15.48 -32.81
CA GLY A 549 -20.35 -16.53 -32.14
C GLY A 549 -19.45 -17.71 -31.78
N PRO A 550 -19.90 -18.63 -30.91
CA PRO A 550 -19.16 -19.85 -30.65
C PRO A 550 -18.98 -20.61 -31.97
N SER A 551 -17.77 -20.55 -32.53
CA SER A 551 -17.37 -21.31 -33.70
C SER A 551 -16.56 -22.51 -33.26
N GLU A 552 -16.62 -23.61 -34.01
CA GLU A 552 -15.70 -24.72 -33.83
C GLU A 552 -14.26 -24.19 -33.85
N ARG A 553 -13.55 -24.32 -32.73
CA ARG A 553 -12.21 -23.77 -32.59
C ARG A 553 -11.22 -24.92 -32.48
N GLN A 554 -10.35 -25.01 -33.47
CA GLN A 554 -9.13 -25.79 -33.35
C GLN A 554 -8.10 -24.95 -32.58
N ALA A 555 -7.49 -25.55 -31.58
CA ALA A 555 -6.50 -24.92 -30.74
C ALA A 555 -5.49 -25.96 -30.26
N SER A 556 -4.48 -25.52 -29.54
CA SER A 556 -3.48 -26.41 -28.99
C SER A 556 -3.12 -26.04 -27.56
N LEU A 557 -2.80 -27.06 -26.77
CA LEU A 557 -2.11 -26.90 -25.49
C LEU A 557 -0.64 -27.13 -25.75
N VAL A 558 0.20 -26.17 -25.37
CA VAL A 558 1.65 -26.25 -25.53
C VAL A 558 2.27 -26.35 -24.14
N TYR A 559 3.12 -27.36 -23.98
CA TYR A 559 3.83 -27.65 -22.74
C TYR A 559 5.32 -27.65 -23.01
N THR A 560 6.08 -27.26 -21.99
CA THR A 560 7.52 -27.40 -21.95
C THR A 560 7.92 -28.19 -20.70
N ASP A 561 9.06 -28.86 -20.72
CA ASP A 561 9.52 -29.65 -19.56
C ASP A 561 9.87 -28.77 -18.35
N ARG A 562 10.19 -27.49 -18.58
CA ARG A 562 10.52 -26.49 -17.56
C ARG A 562 9.94 -25.13 -17.93
N SER A 563 9.76 -24.28 -16.94
CA SER A 563 9.38 -22.88 -17.13
C SER A 563 10.59 -21.95 -17.31
N ILE A 564 11.82 -22.43 -17.07
CA ILE A 564 13.06 -21.63 -17.11
C ILE A 564 14.27 -22.43 -17.63
N TYR A 565 15.05 -21.80 -18.50
CA TYR A 565 16.21 -22.37 -19.21
C TYR A 565 17.38 -21.38 -19.22
N ARG A 566 18.58 -21.89 -19.50
CA ARG A 566 19.79 -21.10 -19.79
C ARG A 566 20.08 -21.09 -21.29
N PRO A 567 20.88 -20.13 -21.80
CA PRO A 567 21.46 -20.24 -23.13
C PRO A 567 22.10 -21.61 -23.37
N LEU A 568 22.03 -22.11 -24.60
CA LEU A 568 22.47 -23.44 -25.05
C LEU A 568 21.66 -24.64 -24.55
N GLN A 569 20.73 -24.47 -23.61
CA GLN A 569 19.87 -25.56 -23.18
C GLN A 569 18.81 -25.91 -24.23
N GLU A 570 18.39 -27.17 -24.20
CA GLU A 570 17.28 -27.66 -25.02
C GLU A 570 15.95 -27.43 -24.29
N VAL A 571 15.02 -26.78 -24.99
CA VAL A 571 13.62 -26.68 -24.59
C VAL A 571 12.90 -27.89 -25.16
N LEU A 572 12.49 -28.83 -24.31
CA LEU A 572 11.62 -29.93 -24.74
C LEU A 572 10.18 -29.45 -24.74
N TRP A 573 9.47 -29.65 -25.84
CA TRP A 573 8.11 -29.20 -25.99
C TRP A 573 7.16 -30.33 -26.39
N LYS A 574 5.91 -30.19 -25.97
CA LYS A 574 4.80 -31.06 -26.35
C LYS A 574 3.58 -30.22 -26.68
N VAL A 575 2.96 -30.53 -27.82
CA VAL A 575 1.72 -29.91 -28.27
C VAL A 575 0.61 -30.96 -28.24
N VAL A 576 -0.56 -30.61 -27.71
CA VAL A 576 -1.79 -31.41 -27.83
C VAL A 576 -2.79 -30.58 -28.63
N ALA A 577 -3.05 -31.00 -29.86
CA ALA A 577 -4.01 -30.35 -30.75
C ALA A 577 -5.41 -30.88 -30.46
N TYR A 578 -6.35 -29.97 -30.33
CA TYR A 578 -7.75 -30.30 -30.07
C TYR A 578 -8.69 -29.40 -30.85
N ARG A 579 -9.94 -29.85 -30.92
CA ARG A 579 -11.08 -29.13 -31.47
C ARG A 579 -12.13 -29.04 -30.38
N ALA A 580 -12.62 -27.84 -30.12
CA ALA A 580 -13.74 -27.59 -29.22
C ALA A 580 -15.00 -27.32 -30.05
N ALA A 581 -16.05 -28.12 -29.82
CA ALA A 581 -17.36 -27.88 -30.42
C ALA A 581 -18.00 -26.60 -29.88
N ALA A 582 -18.78 -25.92 -30.73
CA ALA A 582 -19.46 -24.66 -30.38
C ALA A 582 -20.47 -24.82 -29.23
N GLU A 583 -21.11 -25.98 -29.10
CA GLU A 583 -22.06 -26.30 -28.03
C GLU A 583 -21.61 -27.52 -27.22
N GLY A 584 -21.80 -27.45 -25.89
CA GLY A 584 -21.59 -28.56 -24.98
C GLY A 584 -20.15 -28.79 -24.48
N GLY A 585 -19.18 -27.96 -24.89
CA GLY A 585 -17.82 -27.98 -24.34
C GLY A 585 -17.05 -29.28 -24.55
N ARG A 586 -17.44 -30.09 -25.55
CA ARG A 586 -16.76 -31.35 -25.87
C ARG A 586 -15.46 -31.05 -26.61
N PHE A 587 -14.37 -31.60 -26.09
CA PHE A 587 -13.03 -31.52 -26.67
C PHE A 587 -12.69 -32.83 -27.37
N GLU A 588 -12.24 -32.74 -28.62
CA GLU A 588 -11.76 -33.90 -29.38
C GLU A 588 -10.32 -33.65 -29.83
N THR A 589 -9.44 -34.64 -29.62
CA THR A 589 -8.04 -34.56 -30.02
C THR A 589 -7.89 -34.72 -31.53
N LEU A 590 -7.02 -33.93 -32.15
CA LEU A 590 -6.79 -33.94 -33.60
C LEU A 590 -5.60 -34.83 -33.96
N SER A 591 -5.84 -36.08 -34.38
CA SER A 591 -4.82 -37.01 -34.86
C SER A 591 -4.39 -36.71 -36.31
N GLY A 592 -3.11 -36.98 -36.67
CA GLY A 592 -2.59 -36.80 -38.03
C GLY A 592 -2.55 -35.34 -38.49
N ARG A 593 -2.55 -34.40 -37.55
CA ARG A 593 -2.58 -32.97 -37.82
C ARG A 593 -1.16 -32.46 -37.99
N SER A 594 -0.86 -31.91 -39.17
CA SER A 594 0.39 -31.19 -39.39
C SER A 594 0.42 -29.88 -38.58
N LEU A 595 1.51 -29.67 -37.85
CA LEU A 595 1.77 -28.52 -37.00
C LEU A 595 3.13 -27.92 -37.33
N GLU A 596 3.19 -26.60 -37.25
CA GLU A 596 4.44 -25.85 -37.21
C GLU A 596 4.60 -25.30 -35.80
N VAL A 597 5.72 -25.62 -35.15
CA VAL A 597 6.04 -25.14 -33.81
C VAL A 597 7.26 -24.24 -33.94
N SER A 598 7.25 -23.08 -33.29
CA SER A 598 8.34 -22.10 -33.38
C SER A 598 8.78 -21.65 -32.01
N LEU A 599 10.09 -21.48 -31.84
CA LEU A 599 10.69 -20.77 -30.71
C LEU A 599 10.81 -19.30 -31.06
N VAL A 600 10.27 -18.42 -30.21
CA VAL A 600 10.22 -16.97 -30.42
C VAL A 600 10.92 -16.25 -29.27
N ASP A 601 11.82 -15.33 -29.61
CA ASP A 601 12.58 -14.54 -28.64
C ASP A 601 11.77 -13.35 -28.06
N PRO A 602 12.31 -12.62 -27.06
CA PRO A 602 11.61 -11.50 -26.44
C PRO A 602 11.29 -10.33 -27.39
N ASN A 603 12.01 -10.21 -28.51
CA ASN A 603 11.73 -9.21 -29.55
C ASN A 603 10.61 -9.66 -30.51
N GLY A 604 10.04 -10.84 -30.30
CA GLY A 604 9.03 -11.42 -31.18
C GLY A 604 9.61 -12.05 -32.45
N GLN A 605 10.92 -12.28 -32.52
CA GLN A 605 11.55 -12.90 -33.68
C GLN A 605 11.51 -14.43 -33.58
N VAL A 606 11.16 -15.10 -34.67
CA VAL A 606 11.25 -16.57 -34.77
C VAL A 606 12.72 -16.96 -34.85
N VAL A 607 13.15 -17.76 -33.88
CA VAL A 607 14.53 -18.25 -33.73
C VAL A 607 14.70 -19.59 -34.42
N GLU A 608 13.74 -20.48 -34.24
CA GLU A 608 13.73 -21.82 -34.85
C GLU A 608 12.30 -22.26 -35.11
N THR A 609 12.10 -23.09 -36.13
CA THR A 609 10.81 -23.68 -36.50
C THR A 609 10.97 -25.18 -36.75
N ALA A 610 10.08 -25.98 -36.17
CA ALA A 610 9.96 -27.41 -36.40
C ALA A 610 8.60 -27.76 -37.00
N LYS A 611 8.61 -28.57 -38.07
CA LYS A 611 7.40 -29.19 -38.62
C LYS A 611 7.19 -30.54 -37.96
N SER A 612 5.97 -30.79 -37.49
CA SER A 612 5.59 -32.03 -36.80
C SER A 612 4.19 -32.47 -37.20
N GLU A 613 3.85 -33.72 -36.89
CA GLU A 613 2.52 -34.28 -37.09
C GLU A 613 2.03 -34.92 -35.79
N THR A 614 0.76 -34.73 -35.44
CA THR A 614 0.20 -35.31 -34.22
C THR A 614 -0.04 -36.81 -34.34
N ASN A 615 0.24 -37.54 -33.26
CA ASN A 615 -0.02 -38.97 -33.14
C ASN A 615 -1.52 -39.29 -32.95
N GLY A 616 -1.84 -40.57 -32.76
CA GLY A 616 -3.21 -41.07 -32.54
C GLY A 616 -3.94 -40.47 -31.33
N PHE A 617 -3.23 -39.84 -30.41
CA PHE A 617 -3.78 -39.12 -29.25
C PHE A 617 -3.80 -37.59 -29.46
N GLY A 618 -3.59 -37.13 -30.69
CA GLY A 618 -3.55 -35.72 -31.07
C GLY A 618 -2.38 -34.93 -30.51
N SER A 619 -1.26 -35.59 -30.18
CA SER A 619 -0.08 -34.93 -29.61
C SER A 619 1.16 -35.01 -30.51
N ALA A 620 1.98 -33.97 -30.50
CA ALA A 620 3.29 -33.91 -31.15
C ALA A 620 4.34 -33.41 -30.14
N SER A 621 5.60 -33.80 -30.29
CA SER A 621 6.67 -33.36 -29.39
C SER A 621 7.99 -33.20 -30.12
N GLY A 622 8.88 -32.37 -29.57
CA GLY A 622 10.20 -32.14 -30.12
C GLY A 622 11.04 -31.30 -29.18
N ARG A 623 12.08 -30.68 -29.72
CA ARG A 623 13.02 -29.85 -28.97
C ARG A 623 13.48 -28.66 -29.80
N PHE A 624 13.86 -27.59 -29.11
CA PHE A 624 14.58 -26.45 -29.69
C PHE A 624 15.84 -26.19 -28.87
N GLN A 625 16.91 -25.76 -29.52
CA GLN A 625 18.10 -25.30 -28.82
C GLN A 625 18.08 -23.78 -28.68
N ILE A 626 18.28 -23.26 -27.46
CA ILE A 626 18.38 -21.81 -27.26
C ILE A 626 19.76 -21.35 -27.73
N PRO A 627 19.88 -20.49 -28.76
CA PRO A 627 21.18 -20.01 -29.22
C PRO A 627 21.77 -18.97 -28.25
N THR A 628 23.10 -18.82 -28.29
CA THR A 628 23.80 -17.73 -27.58
C THR A 628 23.66 -16.39 -28.30
N GLY A 629 23.86 -15.28 -27.58
CA GLY A 629 23.85 -13.94 -28.16
C GLY A 629 22.47 -13.35 -28.45
N ARG A 630 21.40 -13.98 -27.93
CA ARG A 630 20.03 -13.45 -27.93
C ARG A 630 19.67 -12.89 -26.55
N LEU A 631 18.64 -12.05 -26.50
CA LEU A 631 18.17 -11.44 -25.25
C LEU A 631 17.66 -12.51 -24.27
N LEU A 632 18.02 -12.33 -23.00
CA LEU A 632 17.41 -13.02 -21.87
C LEU A 632 15.98 -12.50 -21.64
N GLY A 633 15.20 -13.23 -20.83
CA GLY A 633 13.84 -12.87 -20.45
C GLY A 633 12.77 -13.81 -21.02
N ASN A 634 11.62 -13.26 -21.40
CA ASN A 634 10.42 -14.05 -21.75
C ASN A 634 10.45 -14.51 -23.21
N TRP A 635 10.65 -15.81 -23.41
CA TRP A 635 10.59 -16.51 -24.69
C TRP A 635 9.28 -17.29 -24.81
N GLN A 636 8.94 -17.71 -26.03
CA GLN A 636 7.69 -18.39 -26.31
C GLN A 636 7.90 -19.59 -27.24
N VAL A 637 7.29 -20.72 -26.89
CA VAL A 637 7.07 -21.82 -27.83
C VAL A 637 5.66 -21.68 -28.37
N ARG A 638 5.52 -21.39 -29.67
CA ARG A 638 4.24 -21.14 -30.34
C ARG A 638 3.89 -22.28 -31.28
N SER A 639 2.61 -22.65 -31.34
CA SER A 639 2.08 -23.57 -32.35
C SER A 639 1.35 -22.80 -33.45
N SER A 640 1.30 -23.38 -34.66
CA SER A 640 0.48 -22.89 -35.76
C SER A 640 -1.04 -23.00 -35.50
N LEU A 641 -1.45 -23.85 -34.55
CA LEU A 641 -2.79 -23.79 -33.97
C LEU A 641 -2.78 -22.88 -32.74
N PRO A 642 -3.83 -22.07 -32.49
CA PRO A 642 -3.91 -21.18 -31.33
C PRO A 642 -3.48 -21.84 -30.03
N GLY A 643 -2.31 -21.47 -29.50
CA GLY A 643 -1.71 -22.08 -28.32
C GLY A 643 -0.21 -21.73 -28.21
N GLN A 644 0.27 -21.49 -27.00
CA GLN A 644 1.68 -21.20 -26.73
C GLN A 644 2.05 -21.51 -25.28
N ALA A 645 3.34 -21.74 -25.04
CA ALA A 645 3.93 -21.79 -23.70
C ALA A 645 4.94 -20.65 -23.54
N GLN A 646 4.93 -19.99 -22.38
CA GLN A 646 5.98 -19.05 -22.00
C GLN A 646 7.11 -19.81 -21.34
N VAL A 647 8.35 -19.48 -21.69
CA VAL A 647 9.54 -19.98 -21.02
C VAL A 647 10.46 -18.80 -20.73
N ARG A 648 11.12 -18.79 -19.58
CA ARG A 648 12.14 -17.79 -19.27
C ARG A 648 13.51 -18.30 -19.69
N VAL A 649 14.29 -17.47 -20.34
CA VAL A 649 15.70 -17.74 -20.63
C VAL A 649 16.52 -16.78 -19.79
N GLU A 650 17.20 -17.30 -18.78
CA GLU A 650 17.93 -16.51 -17.80
C GLU A 650 19.30 -17.13 -17.53
N GLU A 651 20.23 -16.32 -17.07
CA GLU A 651 21.47 -16.79 -16.46
C GLU A 651 21.22 -17.00 -14.95
N TYR A 652 20.64 -18.15 -14.58
CA TYR A 652 20.30 -18.47 -13.19
C TYR A 652 21.10 -19.67 -12.67
N LYS A 653 21.53 -19.65 -11.40
CA LYS A 653 22.04 -20.85 -10.72
C LYS A 653 20.85 -21.63 -10.12
N ARG A 654 20.89 -22.98 -10.14
CA ARG A 654 19.83 -23.76 -9.46
C ARG A 654 20.02 -23.57 -7.96
N PRO A 655 18.96 -23.40 -7.17
CA PRO A 655 19.06 -23.48 -5.71
C PRO A 655 19.73 -24.81 -5.36
N THR A 656 20.83 -24.74 -4.60
CA THR A 656 21.48 -25.92 -4.01
C THR A 656 20.84 -26.25 -2.69
#